data_AF-A0A7V6E105-F1
#
_entry.id   AF-A0A7V6E105-F1
#
_cell.length_a   1.000
_cell.length_b   1.000
_cell.length_c   1.000
_cell.angle_alpha   90.00
_cell.angle_beta   90.00
_cell.angle_gamma   90.00
#
_symmetry.space_group_name_H-M   'P 1'
#
loop_
_entity.id
_entity.type
_entity.pdbx_description
1 polymer ?
#
loop_
_entity_poly.entity_id
_entity_poly.type
_entity_poly.pdbx_seq_one_letter_code
_entity_poly.pdbx_strand_id
1 'polypeptide(L)'
;MSRNSNYLLITDIGSTTTKGLLLERTDDGFRFLRQFDTATTVEKPDEDVRVGLRRLIEGIGEGLDAPLTDDNGKLTAPFLTTSSAGGGLQILVFGLSSNETGTVAEMTAYGAGGIILKTFTIDDKIPPVEKMRIMSELHPDMILMAGGIDGGAIAPVVELAEILSLAKPSPKFREGEKIPLVFCGNKSARAFVANLLAENFDVHIVPNVRPDMERMNTEPAKAKIHELFMDNVMERAPGYSELKSSVKTDIMPTPAGVEAMLSAFADKTGRNIAMVDIGGATTDIFTVIKSQHHRTVSANIGMSYSLSNILVEAGIEAVSSHIEGIPEGEIRNYIANKTLNPTHVPQAESQKLVEYACAIEGMRMAWEKHVDMNFKISRVGFLDRRKKLLADSNRWEEVLQLNKHEEKFQLSDISLLIGAGGVITHLPGDVARIILADAFMPTGITELAIDRHFKSPHLGIFSKVEPDEALRLFEDECIESLGHVVAPLGKVRRGKPALTVKNRTTGEKLIVEGGQAIIIDGGGDFMIECHGRLNLENDRTTAEINTEMSVIIDCRGRGRFFLGGRISKFKCDAGVVDTIMVEEKKPEFGEYSIDRKLPYDGDILAKVGDSVEPWDTIGENRFGPPRLYILDINRLAGYEKPLSEEDIAEGILVAEGESVKIGQRIFAATEGIFGSKIYFSSPVRGMIEKIEPSGLIIMREIQDYDGRPHTVHVAKLMHIKPSHVAGHLRYRLGDFVEAGQMIAGDLRNNIIIKAPSTGTIKNIDQKSGKVTIQYDIEPVELKAFVRGVVTAVEPKRSVTILATAGKIYGKIGFGGEAAGEILIAENISSLKPELEGKIIASMKPIDLDFLRRCAEIAVAGIIAPSIPSVDWRKFCGRELGLAHTGDEALPFPVIFTSGFGEYEVSGQVRGVIESSAGRLASISGRTQIRAGVIRPAVLIYKE
;
A
#
# COMPACT_ATOMS: atom_id res chain seq x y z
N MET A 1 3.38 -51.00 19.58
CA MET A 1 4.45 -50.58 18.66
C MET A 1 3.88 -50.59 17.25
N SER A 2 3.77 -49.42 16.61
CA SER A 2 3.95 -49.18 15.15
C SER A 2 3.40 -47.80 14.79
N ARG A 3 4.13 -46.73 15.08
CA ARG A 3 3.95 -45.41 14.46
C ARG A 3 5.35 -44.84 14.28
N ASN A 4 5.71 -44.43 13.07
CA ASN A 4 7.01 -43.86 12.73
C ASN A 4 7.34 -42.64 13.61
N SER A 5 7.98 -42.86 14.75
CA SER A 5 8.30 -41.82 15.73
C SER A 5 9.57 -41.04 15.39
N ASN A 6 10.18 -41.32 14.24
CA ASN A 6 11.48 -40.76 13.88
C ASN A 6 11.37 -39.54 12.96
N TYR A 7 10.20 -39.23 12.37
CA TYR A 7 10.07 -38.06 11.49
C TYR A 7 9.26 -36.95 12.14
N LEU A 8 9.61 -35.70 11.83
CA LEU A 8 8.86 -34.49 12.17
C LEU A 8 8.70 -33.67 10.88
N LEU A 9 7.46 -33.39 10.49
CA LEU A 9 7.16 -32.52 9.35
C LEU A 9 6.88 -31.11 9.86
N ILE A 10 7.57 -30.14 9.28
CA ILE A 10 7.34 -28.73 9.52
C ILE A 10 7.03 -28.06 8.19
N THR A 11 5.96 -27.28 8.11
CA THR A 11 5.64 -26.52 6.90
C THR A 11 5.54 -25.02 7.15
N ASP A 12 5.82 -24.23 6.12
CA ASP A 12 5.47 -22.83 6.05
C ASP A 12 4.59 -22.63 4.83
N ILE A 13 3.31 -22.28 5.06
CA ILE A 13 2.36 -22.03 3.97
C ILE A 13 2.44 -20.55 3.63
N GLY A 14 3.33 -20.20 2.70
CA GLY A 14 3.53 -18.83 2.21
C GLY A 14 2.44 -18.37 1.24
N SER A 15 2.43 -17.09 0.83
CA SER A 15 1.45 -16.57 -0.13
C SER A 15 1.59 -17.13 -1.55
N THR A 16 2.82 -17.50 -1.94
CA THR A 16 3.14 -17.98 -3.30
C THR A 16 3.63 -19.43 -3.31
N THR A 17 4.43 -19.79 -2.31
CA THR A 17 5.05 -21.11 -2.19
C THR A 17 4.79 -21.67 -0.80
N THR A 18 4.37 -22.93 -0.74
CA THR A 18 4.30 -23.72 0.49
C THR A 18 5.57 -24.55 0.59
N LYS A 19 6.32 -24.38 1.69
CA LYS A 19 7.65 -24.96 1.91
C LYS A 19 7.61 -26.00 3.02
N GLY A 20 8.23 -27.15 2.79
CA GLY A 20 8.18 -28.29 3.68
C GLY A 20 9.57 -28.72 4.10
N LEU A 21 9.73 -28.97 5.39
CA LEU A 21 10.97 -29.41 6.01
C LEU A 21 10.69 -30.70 6.78
N LEU A 22 11.37 -31.78 6.40
CA LEU A 22 11.29 -33.07 7.07
C LEU A 22 12.55 -33.27 7.91
N LEU A 23 12.37 -33.37 9.22
CA LEU A 23 13.43 -33.69 10.17
C LEU A 23 13.36 -35.17 10.56
N GLU A 24 14.52 -35.80 10.70
CA GLU A 24 14.67 -37.14 11.25
C GLU A 24 15.28 -37.06 12.65
N ARG A 25 14.71 -37.81 13.58
CA ARG A 25 15.19 -37.99 14.94
C ARG A 25 16.20 -39.14 14.95
N THR A 26 17.43 -38.80 15.31
CA THR A 26 18.55 -39.73 15.51
C THR A 26 18.87 -39.84 17.01
N ASP A 27 19.86 -40.66 17.36
CA ASP A 27 20.35 -40.76 18.75
C ASP A 27 21.02 -39.45 19.24
N ASP A 28 21.52 -38.63 18.31
CA ASP A 28 22.22 -37.36 18.57
C ASP A 28 21.31 -36.12 18.47
N GLY A 29 20.01 -36.27 18.24
CA GLY A 29 19.05 -35.17 18.13
C GLY A 29 18.25 -35.19 16.82
N PHE A 30 17.79 -34.03 16.35
CA PHE A 30 17.11 -33.92 15.05
C PHE A 30 18.10 -33.55 13.95
N ARG A 31 17.94 -34.11 12.75
CA ARG A 31 18.73 -33.76 11.57
C ARG A 31 17.81 -33.43 10.39
N PHE A 32 18.23 -32.49 9.55
CA PHE A 32 17.54 -32.24 8.29
C PHE A 32 17.65 -33.45 7.34
N LEU A 33 16.50 -33.98 6.92
CA LEU A 33 16.43 -35.10 5.98
C LEU A 33 16.09 -34.63 4.57
N ARG A 34 15.04 -33.82 4.42
CA ARG A 34 14.51 -33.42 3.11
C ARG A 34 13.76 -32.10 3.16
N GLN A 35 13.76 -31.41 2.03
CA GLN A 35 12.89 -30.26 1.76
C GLN A 35 12.11 -30.48 0.47
N PHE A 36 10.88 -29.98 0.44
CA PHE A 36 10.06 -29.96 -0.75
C PHE A 36 9.19 -28.69 -0.77
N ASP A 37 9.12 -28.05 -1.93
CA ASP A 37 8.40 -26.80 -2.13
C ASP A 37 7.32 -27.01 -3.20
N THR A 38 6.14 -26.43 -3.01
CA THR A 38 5.05 -26.46 -4.00
C THR A 38 4.34 -25.12 -4.09
N ALA A 39 3.58 -24.88 -5.15
CA ALA A 39 2.79 -23.66 -5.27
C ALA A 39 1.68 -23.64 -4.19
N THR A 40 1.51 -22.49 -3.54
CA THR A 40 0.39 -22.28 -2.60
C THR A 40 -0.92 -22.21 -3.38
N THR A 41 -1.96 -22.88 -2.87
CA THR A 41 -3.27 -23.01 -3.52
C THR A 41 -4.38 -22.20 -2.84
N VAL A 42 -4.03 -21.03 -2.27
CA VAL A 42 -4.98 -20.17 -1.53
C VAL A 42 -5.89 -19.34 -2.44
N GLU A 43 -5.48 -19.09 -3.68
CA GLU A 43 -6.24 -18.33 -4.68
C GLU A 43 -6.92 -19.27 -5.71
N LYS A 44 -7.77 -18.70 -6.57
CA LYS A 44 -8.38 -19.43 -7.69
C LYS A 44 -7.29 -20.01 -8.61
N PRO A 45 -7.50 -21.21 -9.18
CA PRO A 45 -8.75 -21.96 -9.23
C PRO A 45 -9.03 -22.87 -8.03
N ASP A 46 -8.03 -23.14 -7.19
CA ASP A 46 -8.16 -24.13 -6.11
C ASP A 46 -8.91 -23.58 -4.89
N GLU A 47 -8.61 -22.34 -4.47
CA GLU A 47 -9.17 -21.70 -3.26
C GLU A 47 -9.18 -22.65 -2.04
N ASP A 48 -8.07 -23.36 -1.80
CA ASP A 48 -7.90 -24.29 -0.67
C ASP A 48 -6.42 -24.63 -0.45
N VAL A 49 -5.82 -24.15 0.64
CA VAL A 49 -4.40 -24.40 0.96
C VAL A 49 -4.05 -25.88 1.17
N ARG A 50 -5.04 -26.73 1.48
CA ARG A 50 -4.82 -28.16 1.72
C ARG A 50 -4.42 -28.91 0.45
N VAL A 51 -4.77 -28.38 -0.73
CA VAL A 51 -4.35 -28.97 -2.02
C VAL A 51 -2.83 -28.89 -2.17
N GLY A 52 -2.24 -27.72 -1.95
CA GLY A 52 -0.80 -27.52 -1.91
C GLY A 52 -0.15 -28.38 -0.82
N LEU A 53 -0.68 -28.39 0.39
CA LEU A 53 -0.13 -29.20 1.48
C LEU A 53 -0.10 -30.71 1.15
N ARG A 54 -1.15 -31.25 0.52
CA ARG A 54 -1.17 -32.66 0.09
C ARG A 54 -0.10 -32.96 -0.95
N ARG A 55 0.03 -32.11 -1.98
CA ARG A 55 1.09 -32.23 -3.00
C ARG A 55 2.48 -32.21 -2.36
N LEU A 56 2.67 -31.38 -1.33
CA LEU A 56 3.92 -31.30 -0.59
C LEU A 56 4.19 -32.58 0.20
N ILE A 57 3.21 -33.11 0.93
CA ILE A 57 3.36 -34.33 1.71
C ILE A 57 3.67 -35.53 0.81
N GLU A 58 3.01 -35.62 -0.34
CA GLU A 58 3.29 -36.64 -1.36
C GLU A 58 4.72 -36.52 -1.90
N GLY A 59 5.12 -35.31 -2.31
CA GLY A 59 6.46 -35.07 -2.87
C GLY A 59 7.60 -35.25 -1.85
N ILE A 60 7.43 -34.76 -0.62
CA ILE A 60 8.47 -34.91 0.42
C ILE A 60 8.59 -36.36 0.91
N GLY A 61 7.48 -37.11 0.85
CA GLY A 61 7.40 -38.52 1.23
C GLY A 61 7.90 -39.51 0.16
N GLU A 62 8.08 -39.08 -1.08
CA GLU A 62 8.47 -39.94 -2.20
C GLU A 62 9.82 -40.64 -1.94
N GLY A 63 9.83 -41.96 -1.87
CA GLY A 63 11.06 -42.72 -1.58
C GLY A 63 11.50 -42.72 -0.11
N LEU A 64 10.61 -42.44 0.84
CA LEU A 64 10.80 -42.84 2.25
C LEU A 64 10.40 -44.31 2.44
N ASP A 65 11.09 -45.02 3.35
CA ASP A 65 10.78 -46.42 3.67
C ASP A 65 9.39 -46.61 4.28
N ALA A 66 8.78 -45.53 4.78
CA ALA A 66 7.44 -45.57 5.30
C ALA A 66 6.67 -44.27 5.01
N PRO A 67 5.36 -44.37 4.69
CA PRO A 67 4.57 -43.24 4.24
C PRO A 67 4.29 -42.26 5.38
N LEU A 68 4.26 -40.96 5.04
CA LEU A 68 3.92 -39.87 5.95
C LEU A 68 2.42 -39.75 6.22
N THR A 69 1.60 -40.52 5.51
CA THR A 69 0.14 -40.60 5.67
C THR A 69 -0.31 -42.04 5.87
N ASP A 70 -1.39 -42.24 6.62
CA ASP A 70 -2.07 -43.54 6.74
C ASP A 70 -3.06 -43.76 5.58
N ASP A 71 -3.70 -44.94 5.55
CA ASP A 71 -4.67 -45.32 4.51
C ASP A 71 -5.89 -44.38 4.41
N ASN A 72 -6.14 -43.57 5.46
CA ASN A 72 -7.21 -42.56 5.50
C ASN A 72 -6.72 -41.14 5.16
N GLY A 73 -5.45 -40.99 4.75
CA GLY A 73 -4.84 -39.71 4.42
C GLY A 73 -4.45 -38.86 5.63
N LYS A 74 -4.43 -39.42 6.84
CA LYS A 74 -4.02 -38.71 8.05
C LYS A 74 -2.52 -38.79 8.25
N LEU A 75 -1.89 -37.66 8.62
CA LEU A 75 -0.46 -37.59 8.91
C LEU A 75 -0.06 -38.58 10.03
N THR A 76 0.97 -39.38 9.76
CA THR A 76 1.55 -40.37 10.68
C THR A 76 2.68 -39.80 11.52
N ALA A 77 3.32 -38.73 11.05
CA ALA A 77 4.35 -37.97 11.75
C ALA A 77 3.75 -36.75 12.48
N PRO A 78 4.34 -36.27 13.59
CA PRO A 78 4.03 -34.97 14.16
C PRO A 78 4.16 -33.86 13.10
N PHE A 79 3.24 -32.90 13.16
CA PHE A 79 3.12 -31.84 12.18
C PHE A 79 3.04 -30.48 12.87
N LEU A 80 3.98 -29.61 12.51
CA LEU A 80 4.03 -28.20 12.90
C LEU A 80 3.89 -27.34 11.65
N THR A 81 3.26 -26.18 11.76
CA THR A 81 3.18 -25.28 10.62
C THR A 81 3.20 -23.81 11.02
N THR A 82 3.96 -23.04 10.24
CA THR A 82 3.78 -21.60 10.13
C THR A 82 2.95 -21.25 8.90
N SER A 83 2.46 -20.02 8.85
CA SER A 83 1.55 -19.62 7.79
C SER A 83 1.46 -18.13 7.55
N SER A 84 1.41 -17.76 6.27
CA SER A 84 1.08 -16.42 5.77
C SER A 84 0.11 -16.46 4.57
N ALA A 85 -0.39 -17.64 4.19
CA ALA A 85 -1.45 -17.75 3.20
C ALA A 85 -2.78 -17.12 3.72
N GLY A 86 -3.46 -16.39 2.82
CA GLY A 86 -4.47 -15.37 3.14
C GLY A 86 -4.07 -13.99 2.59
N GLY A 87 -2.75 -13.78 2.41
CA GLY A 87 -2.18 -12.55 1.88
C GLY A 87 -1.80 -11.57 3.01
N GLY A 88 -0.94 -10.60 2.70
CA GLY A 88 -0.61 -9.54 3.66
C GLY A 88 -1.86 -8.72 3.97
N LEU A 89 -2.11 -8.47 5.25
CA LEU A 89 -3.29 -7.77 5.77
C LEU A 89 -3.56 -6.47 5.00
N GLN A 90 -4.59 -6.41 4.16
CA GLN A 90 -4.89 -5.23 3.35
C GLN A 90 -5.70 -4.21 4.15
N ILE A 91 -5.10 -3.06 4.44
CA ILE A 91 -5.68 -2.02 5.29
C ILE A 91 -6.07 -0.81 4.45
N LEU A 92 -7.31 -0.33 4.63
CA LEU A 92 -7.71 1.01 4.24
C LEU A 92 -7.47 1.98 5.40
N VAL A 93 -6.71 3.05 5.15
CA VAL A 93 -6.27 3.97 6.19
C VAL A 93 -7.00 5.31 6.08
N PHE A 94 -7.45 5.85 7.20
CA PHE A 94 -8.06 7.17 7.29
C PHE A 94 -7.29 8.04 8.27
N GLY A 95 -7.11 9.31 7.90
CA GLY A 95 -6.50 10.33 8.75
C GLY A 95 -7.17 11.69 8.55
N LEU A 96 -7.19 12.54 9.58
CA LEU A 96 -7.76 13.87 9.47
C LEU A 96 -7.00 14.75 8.45
N SER A 97 -5.67 14.78 8.55
CA SER A 97 -4.77 15.52 7.67
C SER A 97 -3.68 14.61 7.09
N SER A 98 -3.25 14.90 5.85
CA SER A 98 -2.27 14.11 5.11
C SER A 98 -0.89 14.05 5.79
N ASN A 99 -0.47 15.16 6.41
CA ASN A 99 0.89 15.30 6.97
C ASN A 99 1.01 15.05 8.48
N GLU A 100 -0.09 14.77 9.18
CA GLU A 100 -0.05 14.52 10.63
C GLU A 100 -0.67 13.17 10.97
N THR A 101 -1.99 13.11 11.14
CA THR A 101 -2.66 11.87 11.57
C THR A 101 -2.69 10.82 10.48
N GLY A 102 -2.73 11.21 9.19
CA GLY A 102 -2.61 10.30 8.07
C GLY A 102 -1.28 9.55 8.09
N THR A 103 -0.17 10.29 8.15
CA THR A 103 1.18 9.72 8.25
C THR A 103 1.34 8.80 9.47
N VAL A 104 0.84 9.20 10.64
CA VAL A 104 0.92 8.35 11.85
C VAL A 104 0.07 7.08 11.72
N ALA A 105 -1.10 7.16 11.09
CA ALA A 105 -1.94 6.00 10.82
C ALA A 105 -1.27 5.04 9.82
N GLU A 106 -0.64 5.57 8.77
CA GLU A 106 0.15 4.76 7.84
C GLU A 106 1.31 4.05 8.53
N MET A 107 2.08 4.78 9.35
CA MET A 107 3.15 4.19 10.17
C MET A 107 2.64 3.09 11.11
N THR A 108 1.44 3.29 11.67
CA THR A 108 0.78 2.29 12.52
C THR A 108 0.40 1.04 11.73
N ALA A 109 -0.25 1.21 10.57
CA ALA A 109 -0.60 0.11 9.68
C ALA A 109 0.62 -0.69 9.20
N TYR A 110 1.67 -0.01 8.72
CA TYR A 110 2.92 -0.66 8.32
C TYR A 110 3.62 -1.38 9.48
N GLY A 111 3.64 -0.77 10.67
CA GLY A 111 4.26 -1.36 11.86
C GLY A 111 3.47 -2.55 12.41
N ALA A 112 2.18 -2.67 12.09
CA ALA A 112 1.38 -3.85 12.36
C ALA A 112 1.55 -4.95 11.29
N GLY A 113 2.33 -4.68 10.24
CA GLY A 113 2.53 -5.58 9.11
C GLY A 113 1.44 -5.53 8.04
N GLY A 114 0.66 -4.45 8.00
CA GLY A 114 -0.39 -4.24 6.99
C GLY A 114 0.13 -3.68 5.65
N ILE A 115 -0.54 -4.09 4.58
CA ILE A 115 -0.44 -3.55 3.22
C ILE A 115 -1.49 -2.46 3.06
N ILE A 116 -1.06 -1.21 2.92
CA ILE A 116 -1.99 -0.09 2.74
C ILE A 116 -2.52 -0.09 1.30
N LEU A 117 -3.84 -0.24 1.13
CA LEU A 117 -4.50 -0.13 -0.18
C LEU A 117 -4.56 1.32 -0.64
N LYS A 118 -5.04 2.19 0.27
CA LYS A 118 -5.18 3.63 0.06
C LYS A 118 -5.30 4.33 1.41
N THR A 119 -4.79 5.55 1.48
CA THR A 119 -5.02 6.48 2.59
C THR A 119 -5.98 7.57 2.14
N PHE A 120 -7.04 7.81 2.93
CA PHE A 120 -8.02 8.88 2.72
C PHE A 120 -7.91 9.93 3.81
N THR A 121 -7.86 11.20 3.41
CA THR A 121 -7.81 12.32 4.34
C THR A 121 -8.79 13.41 3.94
N ILE A 122 -9.08 14.35 4.84
CA ILE A 122 -9.99 15.46 4.49
C ILE A 122 -9.34 16.40 3.45
N ASP A 123 -8.01 16.52 3.45
CA ASP A 123 -7.24 17.47 2.62
C ASP A 123 -6.65 16.89 1.31
N ASP A 124 -6.94 15.62 0.97
CA ASP A 124 -6.41 14.92 -0.21
C ASP A 124 -6.92 15.44 -1.58
N LYS A 125 -7.79 16.47 -1.59
CA LYS A 125 -8.42 17.08 -2.78
C LYS A 125 -9.27 16.11 -3.63
N ILE A 126 -9.50 14.89 -3.17
CA ILE A 126 -10.36 13.92 -3.87
C ILE A 126 -11.82 14.24 -3.51
N PRO A 127 -12.72 14.40 -4.50
CA PRO A 127 -14.14 14.61 -4.21
C PRO A 127 -14.75 13.45 -3.41
N PRO A 128 -15.71 13.68 -2.49
CA PRO A 128 -16.30 12.61 -1.67
C PRO A 128 -16.89 11.44 -2.45
N VAL A 129 -17.57 11.70 -3.58
CA VAL A 129 -18.13 10.65 -4.45
C VAL A 129 -17.02 9.75 -4.98
N GLU A 130 -15.92 10.35 -5.40
CA GLU A 130 -14.79 9.63 -5.96
C GLU A 130 -14.10 8.78 -4.88
N LYS A 131 -14.00 9.29 -3.65
CA LYS A 131 -13.56 8.48 -2.50
C LYS A 131 -14.43 7.25 -2.31
N MET A 132 -15.76 7.41 -2.34
CA MET A 132 -16.70 6.29 -2.16
C MET A 132 -16.54 5.25 -3.26
N ARG A 133 -16.41 5.69 -4.52
CA ARG A 133 -16.17 4.80 -5.66
C ARG A 133 -14.90 3.98 -5.44
N ILE A 134 -13.77 4.63 -5.16
CA ILE A 134 -12.50 3.96 -4.89
C ILE A 134 -12.65 2.99 -3.70
N MET A 135 -13.26 3.41 -2.60
CA MET A 135 -13.48 2.56 -1.43
C MET A 135 -14.31 1.31 -1.76
N SER A 136 -15.33 1.44 -2.60
CA SER A 136 -16.20 0.31 -2.98
C SER A 136 -15.49 -0.74 -3.87
N GLU A 137 -14.40 -0.34 -4.53
CA GLU A 137 -13.61 -1.17 -5.45
C GLU A 137 -12.36 -1.77 -4.78
N LEU A 138 -11.83 -1.07 -3.78
CA LEU A 138 -10.81 -1.60 -2.89
C LEU A 138 -11.52 -2.55 -1.91
N HIS A 139 -11.17 -3.83 -1.94
CA HIS A 139 -11.75 -4.84 -1.03
C HIS A 139 -10.85 -5.03 0.21
N PRO A 140 -10.90 -4.16 1.24
CA PRO A 140 -9.99 -4.25 2.39
C PRO A 140 -10.31 -5.44 3.29
N ASP A 141 -9.26 -6.00 3.91
CA ASP A 141 -9.40 -6.95 5.01
C ASP A 141 -9.70 -6.22 6.34
N MET A 142 -9.24 -4.96 6.45
CA MET A 142 -9.38 -4.15 7.66
C MET A 142 -9.39 -2.66 7.35
N ILE A 143 -9.99 -1.88 8.24
CA ILE A 143 -9.96 -0.42 8.20
C ILE A 143 -9.26 0.12 9.44
N LEU A 144 -8.30 1.02 9.25
CA LEU A 144 -7.67 1.79 10.34
C LEU A 144 -8.08 3.25 10.22
N MET A 145 -8.83 3.75 11.19
CA MET A 145 -9.30 5.13 11.22
C MET A 145 -8.69 5.91 12.37
N ALA A 146 -7.77 6.81 12.03
CA ALA A 146 -7.20 7.80 12.93
C ALA A 146 -7.76 9.19 12.63
N GLY A 147 -7.60 10.12 13.58
CA GLY A 147 -7.92 11.52 13.32
C GLY A 147 -8.13 12.35 14.58
N GLY A 148 -7.63 13.58 14.55
CA GLY A 148 -7.69 14.54 15.64
C GLY A 148 -6.82 14.19 16.86
N ILE A 149 -6.36 15.21 17.57
CA ILE A 149 -5.81 15.07 18.93
C ILE A 149 -6.94 14.93 19.95
N ASP A 150 -6.65 14.44 21.15
CA ASP A 150 -7.64 14.38 22.21
C ASP A 150 -8.07 15.79 22.63
N GLY A 151 -9.39 16.05 22.63
CA GLY A 151 -9.95 17.39 22.85
C GLY A 151 -9.97 18.28 21.60
N GLY A 152 -9.55 17.76 20.44
CA GLY A 152 -9.53 18.46 19.16
C GLY A 152 -10.89 18.53 18.44
N ALA A 153 -10.85 18.78 17.12
CA ALA A 153 -12.03 18.78 16.27
C ALA A 153 -12.65 17.37 16.15
N ILE A 154 -13.97 17.30 16.19
CA ILE A 154 -14.76 16.05 16.09
C ILE A 154 -15.40 15.94 14.70
N ALA A 155 -16.01 17.03 14.22
CA ALA A 155 -16.77 17.04 12.97
C ALA A 155 -16.03 16.44 11.76
N PRO A 156 -14.77 16.80 11.46
CA PRO A 156 -14.12 16.25 10.27
C PRO A 156 -13.64 14.79 10.45
N VAL A 157 -13.55 14.28 11.69
CA VAL A 157 -13.34 12.83 11.93
C VAL A 157 -14.62 12.07 11.61
N VAL A 158 -15.79 12.61 12.00
CA VAL A 158 -17.07 11.97 11.72
C VAL A 158 -17.43 12.06 10.23
N GLU A 159 -17.05 13.14 9.54
CA GLU A 159 -17.17 13.25 8.08
C GLU A 159 -16.47 12.10 7.35
N LEU A 160 -15.26 11.72 7.77
CA LEU A 160 -14.57 10.54 7.20
C LEU A 160 -15.32 9.24 7.47
N ALA A 161 -15.86 9.08 8.68
CA ALA A 161 -16.68 7.92 9.03
C ALA A 161 -17.98 7.86 8.22
N GLU A 162 -18.59 9.00 7.91
CA GLU A 162 -19.76 9.08 7.04
C GLU A 162 -19.45 8.63 5.62
N ILE A 163 -18.38 9.15 5.03
CA ILE A 163 -17.96 8.76 3.68
C ILE A 163 -17.79 7.24 3.60
N LEU A 164 -17.14 6.66 4.61
CA LEU A 164 -16.95 5.21 4.70
C LEU A 164 -18.27 4.44 4.86
N SER A 165 -19.18 4.92 5.71
CA SER A 165 -20.48 4.29 5.93
C SER A 165 -21.33 4.25 4.65
N LEU A 166 -21.23 5.29 3.82
CA LEU A 166 -21.97 5.39 2.56
C LEU A 166 -21.33 4.55 1.45
N ALA A 167 -20.00 4.47 1.42
CA ALA A 167 -19.27 3.71 0.42
C ALA A 167 -19.56 2.19 0.46
N LYS A 168 -19.85 1.65 1.66
CA LYS A 168 -20.12 0.21 1.90
C LYS A 168 -19.11 -0.72 1.19
N PRO A 169 -17.80 -0.59 1.46
CA PRO A 169 -16.80 -1.52 0.94
C PRO A 169 -17.10 -2.96 1.34
N SER A 170 -16.66 -3.91 0.52
CA SER A 170 -16.84 -5.35 0.77
C SER A 170 -15.50 -6.05 1.04
N PRO A 171 -15.46 -7.06 1.92
CA PRO A 171 -14.22 -7.79 2.23
C PRO A 171 -13.78 -8.68 1.07
N LYS A 172 -12.50 -9.08 1.09
CA LYS A 172 -11.83 -9.83 0.02
C LYS A 172 -12.35 -11.26 -0.20
N PHE A 173 -12.70 -12.00 0.86
CA PHE A 173 -12.94 -13.45 0.78
C PHE A 173 -14.40 -13.90 1.02
N ARG A 174 -15.23 -13.14 1.76
CA ARG A 174 -16.60 -13.56 2.11
C ARG A 174 -17.58 -12.39 2.06
N GLU A 175 -18.45 -12.39 1.05
CA GLU A 175 -19.54 -11.43 0.95
C GLU A 175 -20.50 -11.57 2.14
N GLY A 176 -20.87 -10.44 2.77
CA GLY A 176 -21.86 -10.37 3.86
C GLY A 176 -21.31 -10.34 5.29
N GLU A 177 -19.99 -10.49 5.50
CA GLU A 177 -19.37 -10.30 6.81
C GLU A 177 -18.93 -8.84 7.04
N LYS A 178 -18.97 -8.39 8.31
CA LYS A 178 -18.52 -7.04 8.69
C LYS A 178 -17.00 -6.95 8.64
N ILE A 179 -16.48 -5.91 8.00
CA ILE A 179 -15.04 -5.62 7.97
C ILE A 179 -14.61 -5.10 9.35
N PRO A 180 -13.55 -5.65 9.97
CA PRO A 180 -12.99 -5.11 11.20
C PRO A 180 -12.47 -3.68 10.99
N LEU A 181 -12.85 -2.77 11.90
CA LEU A 181 -12.46 -1.36 11.88
C LEU A 181 -11.82 -0.98 13.20
N VAL A 182 -10.55 -0.58 13.18
CA VAL A 182 -9.83 -0.06 14.35
C VAL A 182 -9.93 1.46 14.35
N PHE A 183 -10.70 2.02 15.29
CA PHE A 183 -10.76 3.45 15.53
C PHE A 183 -9.74 3.86 16.61
N CYS A 184 -8.78 4.69 16.21
CA CYS A 184 -7.65 5.12 17.04
C CYS A 184 -7.46 6.65 17.03
N GLY A 185 -8.55 7.40 16.90
CA GLY A 185 -8.57 8.86 16.91
C GLY A 185 -9.07 9.49 18.21
N ASN A 186 -9.45 10.76 18.12
CA ASN A 186 -9.92 11.63 19.20
C ASN A 186 -10.94 10.92 20.13
N LYS A 187 -10.67 10.92 21.44
CA LYS A 187 -11.54 10.33 22.46
C LYS A 187 -13.00 10.79 22.37
N SER A 188 -13.23 12.07 22.10
CA SER A 188 -14.58 12.64 22.02
C SER A 188 -15.35 12.17 20.78
N ALA A 189 -14.68 11.67 19.73
CA ALA A 189 -15.33 11.19 18.51
C ALA A 189 -15.74 9.70 18.58
N ARG A 190 -15.28 8.95 19.59
CA ARG A 190 -15.41 7.48 19.69
C ARG A 190 -16.84 6.97 19.61
N ALA A 191 -17.74 7.55 20.41
CA ALA A 191 -19.13 7.13 20.47
C ALA A 191 -19.82 7.32 19.10
N PHE A 192 -19.53 8.42 18.41
CA PHE A 192 -20.07 8.73 17.10
C PHE A 192 -19.64 7.75 16.03
N VAL A 193 -18.33 7.53 15.94
CA VAL A 193 -17.77 6.62 14.94
C VAL A 193 -18.29 5.20 15.18
N ALA A 194 -18.37 4.76 16.44
CA ALA A 194 -18.95 3.47 16.78
C ALA A 194 -20.43 3.38 16.37
N ASN A 195 -21.25 4.36 16.75
CA ASN A 195 -22.69 4.34 16.43
C ASN A 195 -22.95 4.40 14.93
N LEU A 196 -22.19 5.20 14.17
CA LEU A 196 -22.35 5.35 12.73
C LEU A 196 -21.91 4.11 11.95
N LEU A 197 -20.82 3.47 12.39
CA LEU A 197 -20.19 2.37 11.65
C LEU A 197 -20.62 0.98 12.14
N ALA A 198 -21.22 0.84 13.33
CA ALA A 198 -21.58 -0.45 13.92
C ALA A 198 -22.55 -1.28 13.08
N GLU A 199 -23.38 -0.66 12.23
CA GLU A 199 -24.28 -1.40 11.34
C GLU A 199 -23.50 -2.20 10.29
N ASN A 200 -22.49 -1.58 9.67
CA ASN A 200 -21.77 -2.12 8.52
C ASN A 200 -20.39 -2.73 8.88
N PHE A 201 -19.82 -2.36 10.02
CA PHE A 201 -18.45 -2.69 10.42
C PHE A 201 -18.37 -3.27 11.83
N ASP A 202 -17.33 -4.07 12.09
CA ASP A 202 -16.99 -4.55 13.42
C ASP A 202 -16.00 -3.57 14.07
N VAL A 203 -16.50 -2.65 14.90
CA VAL A 203 -15.76 -1.48 15.37
C VAL A 203 -15.00 -1.77 16.67
N HIS A 204 -13.68 -1.61 16.63
CA HIS A 204 -12.75 -1.77 17.74
C HIS A 204 -12.12 -0.44 18.11
N ILE A 205 -12.31 0.01 19.35
CA ILE A 205 -11.82 1.32 19.80
C ILE A 205 -10.53 1.13 20.61
N VAL A 206 -9.48 1.86 20.26
CA VAL A 206 -8.18 1.83 20.93
C VAL A 206 -7.71 3.25 21.33
N PRO A 207 -6.72 3.39 22.23
CA PRO A 207 -6.07 4.68 22.52
C PRO A 207 -5.67 5.45 21.25
N ASN A 208 -5.76 6.79 21.33
CA ASN A 208 -5.44 7.65 20.20
C ASN A 208 -3.97 7.49 19.78
N VAL A 209 -3.70 7.31 18.48
CA VAL A 209 -2.32 7.18 17.95
C VAL A 209 -1.56 8.50 18.02
N ARG A 210 -2.26 9.63 18.12
CA ARG A 210 -1.70 10.96 18.32
C ARG A 210 -2.51 11.73 19.38
N PRO A 211 -2.31 11.47 20.68
CA PRO A 211 -3.10 12.10 21.74
C PRO A 211 -2.94 13.62 21.80
N ASP A 212 -1.77 14.14 21.45
CA ASP A 212 -1.43 15.57 21.44
C ASP A 212 -0.50 15.92 20.26
N MET A 213 -0.10 17.20 20.13
CA MET A 213 0.69 17.66 18.99
C MET A 213 2.11 17.08 18.92
N GLU A 214 2.67 16.57 20.02
CA GLU A 214 4.07 16.11 20.09
C GLU A 214 4.20 14.60 20.24
N ARG A 215 3.23 13.93 20.89
CA ARG A 215 3.32 12.52 21.26
C ARG A 215 2.62 11.60 20.25
N MET A 216 3.28 10.49 19.96
CA MET A 216 2.73 9.36 19.19
C MET A 216 2.55 8.14 20.11
N ASN A 217 1.46 7.40 19.92
CA ASN A 217 1.08 6.23 20.72
C ASN A 217 0.52 5.12 19.82
N THR A 218 1.36 4.56 18.96
CA THR A 218 0.95 3.64 17.88
C THR A 218 0.74 2.18 18.33
N GLU A 219 1.39 1.75 19.42
CA GLU A 219 1.39 0.35 19.87
C GLU A 219 0.01 -0.25 20.17
N PRO A 220 -0.93 0.46 20.84
CA PRO A 220 -2.25 -0.12 21.12
C PRO A 220 -3.04 -0.45 19.84
N ALA A 221 -2.91 0.40 18.82
CA ALA A 221 -3.51 0.15 17.52
C ALA A 221 -2.82 -0.99 16.79
N LYS A 222 -1.47 -1.05 16.78
CA LYS A 222 -0.73 -2.17 16.17
C LYS A 222 -1.10 -3.52 16.78
N ALA A 223 -1.15 -3.59 18.11
CA ALA A 223 -1.51 -4.82 18.82
C ALA A 223 -2.92 -5.29 18.47
N LYS A 224 -3.89 -4.37 18.44
CA LYS A 224 -5.27 -4.71 18.05
C LYS A 224 -5.38 -5.12 16.58
N ILE A 225 -4.66 -4.46 15.67
CA ILE A 225 -4.58 -4.86 14.25
C ILE A 225 -4.03 -6.29 14.14
N HIS A 226 -2.96 -6.60 14.88
CA HIS A 226 -2.35 -7.94 14.87
C HIS A 226 -3.32 -9.00 15.40
N GLU A 227 -3.98 -8.75 16.54
CA GLU A 227 -5.02 -9.60 17.11
C GLU A 227 -6.15 -9.87 16.09
N LEU A 228 -6.73 -8.82 15.51
CA LEU A 228 -7.82 -8.95 14.54
C LEU A 228 -7.37 -9.65 13.25
N PHE A 229 -6.11 -9.50 12.84
CA PHE A 229 -5.58 -10.23 11.69
C PHE A 229 -5.54 -11.74 11.96
N MET A 230 -5.10 -12.14 13.15
CA MET A 230 -5.09 -13.53 13.58
C MET A 230 -6.50 -14.11 13.62
N ASP A 231 -7.43 -13.41 14.29
CA ASP A 231 -8.78 -13.90 14.54
C ASP A 231 -9.67 -13.87 13.29
N ASN A 232 -9.48 -12.88 12.40
CA ASN A 232 -10.44 -12.60 11.33
C ASN A 232 -9.90 -12.78 9.91
N VAL A 233 -8.59 -12.86 9.68
CA VAL A 233 -8.05 -12.95 8.31
C VAL A 233 -7.39 -14.29 8.08
N MET A 234 -6.52 -14.75 9.00
CA MET A 234 -5.88 -16.05 8.88
C MET A 234 -6.88 -17.21 9.04
N GLU A 235 -7.81 -17.14 10.00
CA GLU A 235 -8.82 -18.20 10.19
C GLU A 235 -9.82 -18.30 9.04
N ARG A 236 -9.96 -17.23 8.24
CA ARG A 236 -10.93 -17.15 7.14
C ARG A 236 -10.34 -17.52 5.78
N ALA A 237 -9.02 -17.72 5.69
CA ALA A 237 -8.38 -18.18 4.47
C ALA A 237 -8.89 -19.60 4.08
N PRO A 238 -9.16 -19.87 2.79
CA PRO A 238 -9.78 -21.12 2.40
C PRO A 238 -8.96 -22.37 2.78
N GLY A 239 -9.59 -23.32 3.49
CA GLY A 239 -8.98 -24.57 3.95
C GLY A 239 -8.26 -24.51 5.32
N TYR A 240 -8.15 -23.33 5.95
CA TYR A 240 -7.44 -23.17 7.23
C TYR A 240 -8.16 -23.79 8.43
N SER A 241 -9.48 -23.66 8.50
CA SER A 241 -10.27 -24.15 9.64
C SER A 241 -10.09 -25.67 9.82
N GLU A 242 -10.03 -26.43 8.72
CA GLU A 242 -9.75 -27.86 8.76
C GLU A 242 -8.25 -28.17 8.97
N LEU A 243 -7.34 -27.35 8.45
CA LEU A 243 -5.91 -27.48 8.73
C LEU A 243 -5.61 -27.38 10.24
N LYS A 244 -6.27 -26.45 10.95
CA LYS A 244 -6.14 -26.27 12.40
C LYS A 244 -6.45 -27.53 13.20
N SER A 245 -7.32 -28.41 12.68
CA SER A 245 -7.65 -29.69 13.32
C SER A 245 -6.56 -30.77 13.16
N SER A 246 -5.64 -30.58 12.21
CA SER A 246 -4.62 -31.57 11.82
C SER A 246 -3.22 -31.28 12.39
N VAL A 247 -3.02 -30.09 12.97
CA VAL A 247 -1.73 -29.64 13.53
C VAL A 247 -1.63 -29.96 15.03
N LYS A 248 -0.41 -30.22 15.51
CA LYS A 248 -0.16 -30.57 16.92
C LYS A 248 -0.26 -29.35 17.86
N THR A 249 -0.06 -28.16 17.32
CA THR A 249 -0.04 -26.85 18.02
C THR A 249 -0.83 -25.84 17.21
N ASP A 250 -1.13 -24.67 17.78
CA ASP A 250 -1.69 -23.56 17.01
C ASP A 250 -0.78 -23.19 15.83
N ILE A 251 -1.40 -22.80 14.72
CA ILE A 251 -0.71 -22.30 13.54
C ILE A 251 -0.08 -20.96 13.88
N MET A 252 1.24 -20.86 13.73
CA MET A 252 1.97 -19.61 14.01
C MET A 252 2.10 -18.78 12.72
N PRO A 253 2.00 -17.44 12.80
CA PRO A 253 2.32 -16.58 11.66
C PRO A 253 3.76 -16.77 11.21
N THR A 254 4.01 -16.81 9.90
CA THR A 254 5.38 -16.89 9.34
C THR A 254 6.32 -15.86 9.98
N PRO A 255 5.96 -14.55 10.10
CA PRO A 255 6.85 -13.57 10.71
C PRO A 255 7.10 -13.81 12.20
N ALA A 256 6.11 -14.33 12.94
CA ALA A 256 6.28 -14.66 14.36
C ALA A 256 7.25 -15.84 14.55
N GLY A 257 7.29 -16.78 13.60
CA GLY A 257 8.32 -17.83 13.56
C GLY A 257 9.72 -17.25 13.39
N VAL A 258 9.89 -16.35 12.41
CA VAL A 258 11.19 -15.66 12.17
C VAL A 258 11.63 -14.90 13.43
N GLU A 259 10.74 -14.10 14.03
CA GLU A 259 11.02 -13.33 15.25
C GLU A 259 11.44 -14.22 16.42
N ALA A 260 10.75 -15.35 16.62
CA ALA A 260 11.08 -16.30 17.68
C ALA A 260 12.49 -16.89 17.49
N MET A 261 12.82 -17.30 16.26
CA MET A 261 14.12 -17.90 15.97
C MET A 261 15.27 -16.88 16.08
N LEU A 262 15.10 -15.69 15.51
CA LEU A 262 16.10 -14.62 15.58
C LEU A 262 16.36 -14.16 17.01
N SER A 263 15.30 -14.07 17.84
CA SER A 263 15.45 -13.68 19.25
C SER A 263 16.27 -14.72 20.02
N ALA A 264 15.96 -16.00 19.86
CA ALA A 264 16.71 -17.08 20.50
C ALA A 264 18.18 -17.11 20.05
N PHE A 265 18.44 -16.86 18.76
CA PHE A 265 19.80 -16.80 18.23
C PHE A 265 20.58 -15.57 18.72
N ALA A 266 19.95 -14.40 18.77
CA ALA A 266 20.55 -13.18 19.33
C ALA A 266 20.88 -13.33 20.82
N ASP A 267 19.98 -13.92 21.61
CA ASP A 267 20.19 -14.14 23.04
C ASP A 267 21.33 -15.12 23.33
N LYS A 268 21.45 -16.20 22.54
CA LYS A 268 22.57 -17.16 22.66
C LYS A 268 23.91 -16.53 22.29
N THR A 269 23.96 -15.75 21.20
CA THR A 269 25.20 -15.19 20.67
C THR A 269 25.59 -13.85 21.31
N GLY A 270 24.65 -13.18 21.99
CA GLY A 270 24.82 -11.83 22.51
C GLY A 270 24.98 -10.75 21.43
N ARG A 271 24.56 -11.05 20.19
CA ARG A 271 24.76 -10.18 19.01
C ARG A 271 23.52 -9.33 18.75
N ASN A 272 23.73 -8.10 18.29
CA ASN A 272 22.66 -7.36 17.63
C ASN A 272 22.59 -7.78 16.16
N ILE A 273 21.38 -8.12 15.70
CA ILE A 273 21.13 -8.75 14.41
C ILE A 273 20.12 -7.93 13.63
N ALA A 274 20.37 -7.78 12.33
CA ALA A 274 19.36 -7.34 11.37
C ALA A 274 19.13 -8.46 10.34
N MET A 275 17.89 -8.64 9.92
CA MET A 275 17.52 -9.59 8.87
C MET A 275 16.55 -8.94 7.88
N VAL A 276 16.73 -9.22 6.60
CA VAL A 276 15.81 -8.83 5.54
C VAL A 276 15.24 -10.05 4.84
N ASP A 277 13.94 -10.07 4.63
CA ASP A 277 13.27 -11.01 3.75
C ASP A 277 12.58 -10.24 2.63
N ILE A 278 13.13 -10.32 1.41
CA ILE A 278 12.53 -9.68 0.24
C ILE A 278 11.71 -10.69 -0.57
N GLY A 279 10.40 -10.51 -0.54
CA GLY A 279 9.43 -11.34 -1.23
C GLY A 279 9.04 -10.82 -2.62
N GLY A 280 8.01 -11.45 -3.20
CA GLY A 280 7.46 -11.02 -4.50
C GLY A 280 6.63 -9.73 -4.43
N ALA A 281 6.05 -9.41 -3.27
CA ALA A 281 5.21 -8.22 -3.09
C ALA A 281 5.72 -7.31 -1.97
N THR A 282 6.26 -7.89 -0.89
CA THR A 282 6.66 -7.17 0.31
C THR A 282 8.11 -7.44 0.68
N THR A 283 8.72 -6.50 1.39
CA THR A 283 10.02 -6.68 2.05
C THR A 283 9.83 -6.51 3.55
N ASP A 284 10.22 -7.53 4.30
CA ASP A 284 10.22 -7.55 5.76
C ASP A 284 11.62 -7.25 6.29
N ILE A 285 11.72 -6.36 7.28
CA ILE A 285 12.95 -6.11 8.03
C ILE A 285 12.70 -6.47 9.49
N PHE A 286 13.55 -7.33 10.02
CA PHE A 286 13.60 -7.72 11.42
C PHE A 286 14.90 -7.22 12.05
N THR A 287 14.82 -6.68 13.25
CA THR A 287 16.02 -6.37 14.05
C THR A 287 15.85 -6.92 15.45
N VAL A 288 16.92 -7.49 16.01
CA VAL A 288 17.02 -7.83 17.44
C VAL A 288 18.20 -7.05 18.00
N ILE A 289 17.91 -6.03 18.80
CA ILE A 289 18.91 -5.10 19.33
C ILE A 289 18.73 -5.08 20.84
N LYS A 290 19.78 -5.43 21.60
CA LYS A 290 19.72 -5.54 23.07
C LYS A 290 18.54 -6.39 23.55
N SER A 291 18.35 -7.56 22.93
CA SER A 291 17.25 -8.50 23.18
C SER A 291 15.84 -7.94 22.93
N GLN A 292 15.72 -6.82 22.20
CA GLN A 292 14.43 -6.26 21.77
C GLN A 292 14.24 -6.45 20.27
N HIS A 293 13.12 -7.06 19.89
CA HIS A 293 12.79 -7.29 18.50
C HIS A 293 11.92 -6.16 17.93
N HIS A 294 12.18 -5.80 16.66
CA HIS A 294 11.35 -4.89 15.88
C HIS A 294 11.15 -5.48 14.49
N ARG A 295 9.96 -5.26 13.92
CA ARG A 295 9.60 -5.65 12.57
C ARG A 295 8.99 -4.48 11.82
N THR A 296 9.35 -4.34 10.54
CA THR A 296 8.68 -3.43 9.61
C THR A 296 8.38 -4.15 8.31
N VAL A 297 7.21 -3.89 7.75
CA VAL A 297 6.81 -4.39 6.42
C VAL A 297 6.73 -3.26 5.42
N SER A 298 7.45 -3.42 4.32
CA SER A 298 7.39 -2.55 3.15
C SER A 298 6.52 -3.18 2.09
N ALA A 299 5.22 -2.86 2.17
CA ALA A 299 4.15 -3.52 1.40
C ALA A 299 4.22 -3.38 -0.12
N ASN A 300 4.84 -2.31 -0.62
CA ASN A 300 4.95 -2.00 -2.04
C ASN A 300 6.40 -2.10 -2.54
N ILE A 301 7.23 -2.87 -1.84
CA ILE A 301 8.62 -3.12 -2.21
C ILE A 301 8.73 -4.63 -2.31
N GLY A 302 8.91 -5.16 -3.53
CA GLY A 302 9.00 -6.59 -3.76
C GLY A 302 9.43 -6.88 -5.20
N MET A 303 9.90 -8.10 -5.45
CA MET A 303 10.59 -8.46 -6.69
C MET A 303 9.68 -8.93 -7.85
N SER A 304 8.38 -9.02 -7.62
CA SER A 304 7.39 -9.43 -8.63
C SER A 304 6.27 -8.40 -8.74
N TYR A 305 5.21 -8.52 -7.93
CA TYR A 305 4.01 -7.69 -8.00
C TYR A 305 4.25 -6.19 -7.76
N SER A 306 5.36 -5.85 -7.09
CA SER A 306 5.68 -4.48 -6.69
C SER A 306 7.00 -3.99 -7.26
N LEU A 307 7.57 -4.69 -8.25
CA LEU A 307 8.88 -4.35 -8.81
C LEU A 307 8.87 -2.95 -9.45
N SER A 308 7.81 -2.58 -10.17
CA SER A 308 7.74 -1.23 -10.75
C SER A 308 7.57 -0.14 -9.70
N ASN A 309 7.06 -0.44 -8.51
CA ASN A 309 7.01 0.54 -7.41
C ASN A 309 8.41 0.83 -6.84
N ILE A 310 9.35 -0.14 -6.90
CA ILE A 310 10.76 0.12 -6.58
C ILE A 310 11.32 1.18 -7.53
N LEU A 311 11.02 1.08 -8.82
CA LEU A 311 11.44 2.08 -9.82
C LEU A 311 10.78 3.46 -9.58
N VAL A 312 9.52 3.50 -9.17
CA VAL A 312 8.82 4.75 -8.82
C VAL A 312 9.50 5.45 -7.64
N GLU A 313 9.82 4.72 -6.57
CA GLU A 313 10.37 5.28 -5.34
C GLU A 313 11.87 5.60 -5.45
N ALA A 314 12.68 4.68 -5.98
CA ALA A 314 14.12 4.87 -6.11
C ALA A 314 14.51 5.76 -7.31
N GLY A 315 13.69 5.76 -8.36
CA GLY A 315 14.00 6.40 -9.62
C GLY A 315 14.94 5.56 -10.50
N ILE A 316 14.88 5.80 -11.81
CA ILE A 316 15.68 5.05 -12.78
C ILE A 316 17.19 5.24 -12.60
N GLU A 317 17.64 6.44 -12.21
CA GLU A 317 19.05 6.78 -12.07
C GLU A 317 19.71 5.93 -10.98
N ALA A 318 18.98 5.66 -9.89
CA ALA A 318 19.45 4.77 -8.83
C ALA A 318 19.61 3.35 -9.37
N VAL A 319 18.56 2.78 -9.98
CA VAL A 319 18.57 1.41 -10.52
C VAL A 319 19.63 1.23 -11.61
N SER A 320 19.70 2.13 -12.59
CA SER A 320 20.65 2.04 -13.70
C SER A 320 22.10 2.23 -13.26
N SER A 321 22.36 2.94 -12.15
CA SER A 321 23.71 3.12 -11.62
C SER A 321 24.42 1.83 -11.18
N HIS A 322 23.67 0.75 -10.94
CA HIS A 322 24.22 -0.57 -10.57
C HIS A 322 24.62 -1.41 -11.79
N ILE A 323 24.21 -1.01 -12.99
CA ILE A 323 24.29 -1.83 -14.21
C ILE A 323 25.09 -1.08 -15.28
N GLU A 324 26.14 -1.72 -15.79
CA GLU A 324 26.91 -1.22 -16.92
C GLU A 324 26.48 -1.94 -18.20
N GLY A 325 26.20 -1.18 -19.26
CA GLY A 325 25.92 -1.72 -20.60
C GLY A 325 24.44 -1.86 -20.95
N ILE A 326 23.49 -1.73 -20.03
CA ILE A 326 22.05 -1.79 -20.34
C ILE A 326 21.45 -0.38 -20.42
N PRO A 327 20.81 -0.01 -21.54
CA PRO A 327 20.08 1.25 -21.65
C PRO A 327 18.90 1.34 -20.69
N GLU A 328 18.66 2.55 -20.21
CA GLU A 328 17.54 2.90 -19.34
C GLU A 328 16.14 2.47 -19.85
N GLY A 329 15.92 2.45 -21.17
CA GLY A 329 14.65 2.01 -21.76
C GLY A 329 14.39 0.52 -21.58
N GLU A 330 15.44 -0.29 -21.72
CA GLU A 330 15.39 -1.75 -21.55
C GLU A 330 15.11 -2.13 -20.11
N ILE A 331 15.75 -1.42 -19.15
CA ILE A 331 15.51 -1.60 -17.72
C ILE A 331 14.03 -1.34 -17.39
N ARG A 332 13.46 -0.23 -17.89
CA ARG A 332 12.04 0.10 -17.67
C ARG A 332 11.11 -0.94 -18.29
N ASN A 333 11.36 -1.35 -19.53
CA ASN A 333 10.58 -2.36 -20.22
C ASN A 333 10.56 -3.69 -19.45
N TYR A 334 11.73 -4.15 -18.98
CA TYR A 334 11.82 -5.38 -18.19
C TYR A 334 11.04 -5.26 -16.87
N ILE A 335 11.29 -4.19 -16.10
CA ILE A 335 10.62 -3.97 -14.80
C ILE A 335 9.10 -3.94 -14.98
N ALA A 336 8.59 -3.23 -15.99
CA ALA A 336 7.16 -3.15 -16.24
C ALA A 336 6.58 -4.52 -16.64
N ASN A 337 7.22 -5.25 -17.56
CA ASN A 337 6.76 -6.57 -17.98
C ASN A 337 6.83 -7.62 -16.87
N LYS A 338 7.85 -7.57 -16.01
CA LYS A 338 7.97 -8.46 -14.85
C LYS A 338 6.86 -8.21 -13.84
N THR A 339 6.46 -6.96 -13.60
CA THR A 339 5.28 -6.62 -12.78
C THR A 339 3.98 -7.19 -13.38
N LEU A 340 3.85 -7.19 -14.72
CA LEU A 340 2.68 -7.78 -15.40
C LEU A 340 2.69 -9.32 -15.41
N ASN A 341 3.85 -9.93 -15.23
CA ASN A 341 4.06 -11.39 -15.24
C ASN A 341 4.77 -11.84 -13.94
N PRO A 342 4.09 -11.71 -12.77
CA PRO A 342 4.73 -11.85 -11.46
C PRO A 342 5.28 -13.26 -11.17
N THR A 343 4.79 -14.28 -11.88
CA THR A 343 5.23 -15.68 -11.79
C THR A 343 6.43 -16.00 -12.67
N HIS A 344 6.86 -15.09 -13.56
CA HIS A 344 8.07 -15.26 -14.36
C HIS A 344 9.29 -15.32 -13.44
N VAL A 345 10.22 -16.25 -13.68
CA VAL A 345 11.49 -16.33 -12.94
C VAL A 345 12.61 -16.01 -13.93
N PRO A 346 13.54 -15.09 -13.61
CA PRO A 346 14.58 -14.66 -14.54
C PRO A 346 15.48 -15.83 -14.93
N GLN A 347 15.56 -16.11 -16.24
CA GLN A 347 16.42 -17.19 -16.77
C GLN A 347 17.72 -16.61 -17.35
N ALA A 348 17.60 -15.52 -18.13
CA ALA A 348 18.72 -14.87 -18.78
C ALA A 348 19.52 -14.00 -17.81
N GLU A 349 20.83 -13.87 -18.07
CA GLU A 349 21.71 -13.08 -17.21
C GLU A 349 21.31 -11.60 -17.19
N SER A 350 20.96 -11.04 -18.35
CA SER A 350 20.49 -9.66 -18.49
C SER A 350 19.30 -9.34 -17.56
N GLN A 351 18.35 -10.27 -17.43
CA GLN A 351 17.19 -10.17 -16.55
C GLN A 351 17.60 -10.18 -15.08
N LYS A 352 18.50 -11.11 -14.70
CA LYS A 352 19.01 -11.23 -13.34
C LYS A 352 19.73 -9.95 -12.88
N LEU A 353 20.55 -9.35 -13.74
CA LEU A 353 21.25 -8.10 -13.42
C LEU A 353 20.30 -6.95 -13.09
N VAL A 354 19.19 -6.83 -13.83
CA VAL A 354 18.14 -5.84 -13.52
C VAL A 354 17.46 -6.14 -12.19
N GLU A 355 17.15 -7.42 -11.91
CA GLU A 355 16.57 -7.80 -10.62
C GLU A 355 17.55 -7.59 -9.45
N TYR A 356 18.86 -7.78 -9.62
CA TYR A 356 19.84 -7.49 -8.57
C TYR A 356 19.88 -6.01 -8.22
N ALA A 357 19.89 -5.13 -9.23
CA ALA A 357 19.84 -3.69 -9.02
C ALA A 357 18.55 -3.27 -8.27
N CYS A 358 17.41 -3.84 -8.66
CA CYS A 358 16.14 -3.57 -7.98
C CYS A 358 16.12 -4.13 -6.55
N ALA A 359 16.72 -5.30 -6.30
CA ALA A 359 16.83 -5.87 -4.97
C ALA A 359 17.66 -4.98 -4.03
N ILE A 360 18.79 -4.43 -4.52
CA ILE A 360 19.62 -3.49 -3.75
C ILE A 360 18.80 -2.28 -3.31
N GLU A 361 18.12 -1.62 -4.24
CA GLU A 361 17.37 -0.40 -3.94
C GLU A 361 16.11 -0.69 -3.13
N GLY A 362 15.42 -1.80 -3.40
CA GLY A 362 14.28 -2.24 -2.59
C GLY A 362 14.65 -2.51 -1.13
N MET A 363 15.75 -3.22 -0.88
CA MET A 363 16.25 -3.46 0.46
C MET A 363 16.72 -2.18 1.15
N ARG A 364 17.41 -1.29 0.43
CA ARG A 364 17.82 0.03 0.95
C ARG A 364 16.62 0.81 1.47
N MET A 365 15.59 0.97 0.64
CA MET A 365 14.37 1.69 1.02
C MET A 365 13.66 1.04 2.20
N ALA A 366 13.57 -0.30 2.23
CA ALA A 366 12.97 -1.02 3.34
C ALA A 366 13.76 -0.84 4.65
N TRP A 367 15.09 -0.83 4.58
CA TRP A 367 15.98 -0.57 5.70
C TRP A 367 15.84 0.86 6.24
N GLU A 368 15.87 1.86 5.36
CA GLU A 368 15.68 3.27 5.74
C GLU A 368 14.34 3.47 6.44
N LYS A 369 13.26 2.93 5.88
CA LYS A 369 11.93 2.94 6.49
C LYS A 369 11.91 2.24 7.85
N HIS A 370 12.60 1.10 8.00
CA HIS A 370 12.67 0.40 9.27
C HIS A 370 13.36 1.23 10.36
N VAL A 371 14.48 1.89 10.01
CA VAL A 371 15.22 2.76 10.92
C VAL A 371 14.35 3.94 11.36
N ASP A 372 13.71 4.63 10.42
CA ASP A 372 12.86 5.80 10.70
C ASP A 372 11.64 5.45 11.56
N MET A 373 11.06 4.26 11.38
CA MET A 373 9.87 3.83 12.11
C MET A 373 10.15 3.35 13.53
N ASN A 374 11.30 2.70 13.77
CA ASN A 374 11.57 2.02 15.03
C ASN A 374 12.56 2.76 15.94
N PHE A 375 13.37 3.66 15.39
CA PHE A 375 14.46 4.30 16.12
C PHE A 375 14.33 5.83 16.09
N LYS A 376 14.63 6.48 17.22
CA LYS A 376 14.67 7.94 17.33
C LYS A 376 16.09 8.43 17.51
N ILE A 377 16.44 9.50 16.80
CA ILE A 377 17.73 10.18 16.99
C ILE A 377 17.75 10.82 18.38
N SER A 378 18.63 10.32 19.26
CA SER A 378 18.86 10.89 20.59
C SER A 378 19.86 12.04 20.48
N ARG A 379 19.42 13.29 20.69
CA ARG A 379 20.33 14.44 20.77
C ARG A 379 21.14 14.37 22.05
N VAL A 380 22.31 13.75 21.99
CA VAL A 380 23.20 13.63 23.14
C VAL A 380 23.83 14.99 23.49
N GLY A 381 23.35 15.59 24.58
CA GLY A 381 23.92 16.81 25.16
C GLY A 381 25.36 16.62 25.66
N PHE A 382 26.10 17.72 25.82
CA PHE A 382 27.49 17.70 26.30
C PHE A 382 27.66 16.99 27.66
N LEU A 383 26.67 17.12 28.55
CA LEU A 383 26.65 16.50 29.87
C LEU A 383 26.40 14.98 29.82
N ASP A 384 25.59 14.48 28.89
CA ASP A 384 25.28 13.04 28.77
C ASP A 384 26.45 12.23 28.21
N ARG A 385 27.32 12.83 27.38
CA ARG A 385 28.59 12.19 26.94
C ARG A 385 29.56 11.89 28.07
N ARG A 386 29.42 12.50 29.25
CA ARG A 386 30.27 12.25 30.43
C ARG A 386 29.73 11.12 31.32
N LYS A 387 28.51 10.63 31.12
CA LYS A 387 28.00 9.44 31.82
C LYS A 387 28.66 8.18 31.22
N LYS A 388 29.06 7.23 32.08
CA LYS A 388 29.71 5.96 31.68
C LYS A 388 28.96 5.19 30.57
N LEU A 389 27.63 5.32 30.49
CA LEU A 389 26.78 4.66 29.48
C LEU A 389 27.02 5.10 28.02
N LEU A 390 27.69 6.24 27.78
CA LEU A 390 28.04 6.75 26.44
C LEU A 390 29.54 6.98 26.26
N ALA A 391 30.36 6.51 27.20
CA ALA A 391 31.81 6.64 27.13
C ALA A 391 32.40 5.88 25.93
N ASP A 392 31.73 4.79 25.51
CA ASP A 392 32.15 3.93 24.40
C ASP A 392 31.46 4.27 23.06
N SER A 393 30.57 5.27 23.01
CA SER A 393 29.85 5.62 21.76
C SER A 393 30.75 6.31 20.73
N ASN A 394 30.64 5.90 19.47
CA ASN A 394 31.33 6.49 18.34
C ASN A 394 30.84 7.91 18.04
N ARG A 395 31.77 8.86 18.00
CA ARG A 395 31.48 10.29 17.82
C ARG A 395 31.03 10.70 16.42
N TRP A 396 31.22 9.82 15.43
CA TRP A 396 30.92 10.10 14.03
C TRP A 396 29.53 9.63 13.60
N GLU A 397 28.87 8.88 14.45
CA GLU A 397 27.60 8.22 14.18
C GLU A 397 26.51 8.74 15.11
N GLU A 398 25.27 8.69 14.63
CA GLU A 398 24.11 9.09 15.43
C GLU A 398 23.84 8.05 16.52
N VAL A 399 23.44 8.54 17.69
CA VAL A 399 23.03 7.68 18.80
C VAL A 399 21.52 7.53 18.69
N LEU A 400 21.10 6.32 18.40
CA LEU A 400 19.70 5.95 18.24
C LEU A 400 19.15 5.49 19.58
N GLN A 401 17.86 5.68 19.76
CA GLN A 401 17.11 5.22 20.93
C GLN A 401 15.93 4.37 20.46
N LEU A 402 15.72 3.25 21.14
CA LEU A 402 14.59 2.36 20.88
C LEU A 402 13.28 3.04 21.30
N ASN A 403 12.25 2.97 20.47
CA ASN A 403 10.97 3.67 20.74
C ASN A 403 10.31 3.29 22.08
N LYS A 404 10.61 2.09 22.62
CA LYS A 404 10.02 1.55 23.85
C LYS A 404 10.83 1.88 25.12
N HIS A 405 12.13 2.21 25.01
CA HIS A 405 13.04 2.29 26.17
C HIS A 405 14.08 3.42 26.04
N GLU A 406 14.67 3.87 27.15
CA GLU A 406 15.80 4.82 27.13
C GLU A 406 17.14 4.21 26.70
N GLU A 407 17.10 2.97 26.21
CA GLU A 407 18.29 2.28 25.73
C GLU A 407 18.78 2.86 24.41
N LYS A 408 20.06 3.20 24.40
CA LYS A 408 20.76 3.83 23.28
C LYS A 408 21.65 2.82 22.57
N PHE A 409 21.74 2.90 21.25
CA PHE A 409 22.63 2.08 20.42
C PHE A 409 23.07 2.86 19.18
N GLN A 410 24.00 2.31 18.41
CA GLN A 410 24.46 2.82 17.12
C GLN A 410 24.34 1.74 16.06
N LEU A 411 24.23 2.08 14.77
CA LEU A 411 24.12 1.09 13.71
C LEU A 411 25.39 0.24 13.60
N SER A 412 26.55 0.77 13.99
CA SER A 412 27.79 -0.01 14.16
C SER A 412 27.73 -1.08 15.26
N ASP A 413 26.73 -1.05 16.15
CA ASP A 413 26.51 -2.14 17.11
C ASP A 413 25.89 -3.38 16.44
N ILE A 414 25.38 -3.28 15.20
CA ILE A 414 24.82 -4.39 14.44
C ILE A 414 25.96 -5.21 13.83
N SER A 415 26.24 -6.34 14.48
CA SER A 415 27.35 -7.22 14.12
C SER A 415 27.02 -8.26 13.06
N LEU A 416 25.74 -8.50 12.79
CA LEU A 416 25.27 -9.52 11.84
C LEU A 416 24.10 -8.99 11.00
N LEU A 417 24.22 -9.14 9.69
CA LEU A 417 23.15 -8.89 8.73
C LEU A 417 22.81 -10.18 7.97
N ILE A 418 21.56 -10.62 8.04
CA ILE A 418 21.06 -11.85 7.41
C ILE A 418 20.16 -11.49 6.22
N GLY A 419 20.49 -11.99 5.04
CA GLY A 419 19.65 -11.91 3.85
C GLY A 419 18.76 -13.14 3.69
N ALA A 420 17.51 -12.93 3.33
CA ALA A 420 16.55 -13.97 3.00
C ALA A 420 15.69 -13.54 1.80
N GLY A 421 14.76 -14.42 1.42
CA GLY A 421 13.91 -14.23 0.24
C GLY A 421 14.53 -14.81 -1.03
N GLY A 422 13.65 -15.17 -1.98
CA GLY A 422 14.03 -15.97 -3.15
C GLY A 422 15.11 -15.33 -4.02
N VAL A 423 15.14 -13.99 -4.11
CA VAL A 423 16.14 -13.26 -4.89
C VAL A 423 17.53 -13.30 -4.28
N ILE A 424 17.69 -13.62 -2.98
CA ILE A 424 18.99 -13.70 -2.31
C ILE A 424 19.43 -15.15 -2.16
N THR A 425 18.53 -16.02 -1.70
CA THR A 425 18.89 -17.39 -1.30
C THR A 425 19.25 -18.32 -2.47
N HIS A 426 18.90 -17.94 -3.70
CA HIS A 426 19.22 -18.70 -4.91
C HIS A 426 20.41 -18.12 -5.69
N LEU A 427 21.05 -17.08 -5.17
CA LEU A 427 22.21 -16.47 -5.82
C LEU A 427 23.51 -17.16 -5.42
N PRO A 428 24.54 -17.05 -6.28
CA PRO A 428 25.91 -17.21 -5.84
C PRO A 428 26.21 -16.30 -4.63
N GLY A 429 26.91 -16.83 -3.62
CA GLY A 429 27.14 -16.13 -2.35
C GLY A 429 27.94 -14.84 -2.49
N ASP A 430 28.82 -14.74 -3.48
CA ASP A 430 29.57 -13.53 -3.84
C ASP A 430 28.66 -12.40 -4.33
N VAL A 431 27.65 -12.73 -5.15
CA VAL A 431 26.63 -11.78 -5.61
C VAL A 431 25.73 -11.35 -4.47
N ALA A 432 25.22 -12.30 -3.67
CA ALA A 432 24.40 -12.00 -2.48
C ALA A 432 25.11 -11.06 -1.51
N ARG A 433 26.42 -11.27 -1.30
CA ARG A 433 27.26 -10.43 -0.45
C ARG A 433 27.32 -8.99 -0.95
N ILE A 434 27.52 -8.78 -2.25
CA ILE A 434 27.55 -7.45 -2.86
C ILE A 434 26.20 -6.75 -2.70
N ILE A 435 25.10 -7.47 -2.95
CA ILE A 435 23.74 -6.93 -2.82
C ILE A 435 23.48 -6.45 -1.38
N LEU A 436 23.72 -7.29 -0.37
CA LEU A 436 23.51 -6.94 1.03
C LEU A 436 24.41 -5.77 1.47
N ALA A 437 25.69 -5.78 1.08
CA ALA A 437 26.63 -4.71 1.42
C ALA A 437 26.23 -3.36 0.81
N ASP A 438 25.77 -3.34 -0.45
CA ASP A 438 25.33 -2.10 -1.10
C ASP A 438 23.96 -1.61 -0.62
N ALA A 439 23.04 -2.52 -0.31
CA ALA A 439 21.71 -2.17 0.17
C ALA A 439 21.77 -1.52 1.57
N PHE A 440 22.43 -2.19 2.52
CA PHE A 440 22.45 -1.75 3.93
C PHE A 440 23.54 -0.74 4.23
N MET A 441 24.62 -0.73 3.46
CA MET A 441 25.81 0.08 3.73
C MET A 441 26.26 -0.04 5.21
N PRO A 442 26.54 -1.26 5.71
CA PRO A 442 26.86 -1.47 7.13
C PRO A 442 28.08 -0.65 7.57
N THR A 443 28.19 -0.39 8.86
CA THR A 443 29.22 0.46 9.45
C THR A 443 30.01 -0.31 10.50
N GLY A 444 31.30 -0.01 10.64
CA GLY A 444 32.17 -0.79 11.52
C GLY A 444 32.51 -2.14 10.91
N ILE A 445 32.42 -3.22 11.70
CA ILE A 445 32.69 -4.59 11.25
C ILE A 445 31.38 -5.36 11.35
N THR A 446 30.85 -5.78 10.21
CA THR A 446 29.57 -6.49 10.14
C THR A 446 29.75 -7.76 9.35
N GLU A 447 29.33 -8.89 9.93
CA GLU A 447 29.22 -10.15 9.22
C GLU A 447 27.94 -10.14 8.36
N LEU A 448 28.06 -10.63 7.13
CA LEU A 448 26.94 -10.88 6.23
C LEU A 448 26.66 -12.38 6.19
N ALA A 449 25.39 -12.76 6.27
CA ALA A 449 24.95 -14.14 6.17
C ALA A 449 23.63 -14.25 5.39
N ILE A 450 23.22 -15.47 5.05
CA ILE A 450 21.91 -15.75 4.47
C ILE A 450 21.18 -16.86 5.22
N ASP A 451 19.85 -16.76 5.31
CA ASP A 451 18.98 -17.86 5.73
C ASP A 451 18.66 -18.71 4.51
N ARG A 452 19.42 -19.80 4.32
CA ARG A 452 19.34 -20.59 3.10
C ARG A 452 18.00 -21.32 3.01
N HIS A 453 17.27 -21.04 1.94
CA HIS A 453 15.91 -21.54 1.68
C HIS A 453 14.81 -21.06 2.64
N PHE A 454 15.08 -20.03 3.45
CA PHE A 454 14.12 -19.40 4.35
C PHE A 454 13.51 -20.39 5.35
N LYS A 455 14.37 -21.01 6.18
CA LYS A 455 13.99 -22.03 7.16
C LYS A 455 13.72 -21.45 8.55
N SER A 456 14.03 -20.17 8.78
CA SER A 456 13.74 -19.49 10.05
C SER A 456 12.28 -19.59 10.52
N PRO A 457 11.24 -19.54 9.66
CA PRO A 457 9.87 -19.73 10.13
C PRO A 457 9.64 -21.14 10.70
N HIS A 458 10.14 -22.17 10.00
CA HIS A 458 10.02 -23.58 10.40
C HIS A 458 10.70 -23.83 11.74
N LEU A 459 11.92 -23.34 11.91
CA LEU A 459 12.66 -23.49 13.16
C LEU A 459 12.09 -22.61 14.28
N GLY A 460 11.46 -21.48 13.93
CA GLY A 460 10.71 -20.65 14.86
C GLY A 460 9.57 -21.39 15.56
N ILE A 461 8.70 -22.07 14.80
CA ILE A 461 7.64 -22.89 15.42
C ILE A 461 8.23 -24.12 16.12
N PHE A 462 9.29 -24.72 15.59
CA PHE A 462 9.97 -25.84 16.23
C PHE A 462 10.55 -25.46 17.60
N SER A 463 11.08 -24.24 17.75
CA SER A 463 11.64 -23.74 18.99
C SER A 463 10.63 -23.68 20.15
N LYS A 464 9.32 -23.70 19.87
CA LYS A 464 8.27 -23.79 20.90
C LYS A 464 8.15 -25.18 21.51
N VAL A 465 8.64 -26.20 20.81
CA VAL A 465 8.61 -27.60 21.24
C VAL A 465 9.99 -28.06 21.70
N GLU A 466 11.03 -27.79 20.90
CA GLU A 466 12.43 -28.18 21.16
C GLU A 466 13.37 -26.98 20.95
N PRO A 467 13.50 -26.05 21.92
CA PRO A 467 14.26 -24.81 21.76
C PRO A 467 15.74 -25.00 21.37
N ASP A 468 16.44 -25.91 22.07
CA ASP A 468 17.89 -26.10 21.91
C ASP A 468 18.22 -26.75 20.55
N GLU A 469 17.42 -27.74 20.13
CA GLU A 469 17.60 -28.40 18.84
C GLU A 469 17.26 -27.48 17.66
N ALA A 470 16.20 -26.67 17.77
CA ALA A 470 15.86 -25.68 16.75
C ALA A 470 17.00 -24.67 16.55
N LEU A 471 17.58 -24.20 17.66
CA LEU A 471 18.69 -23.26 17.64
C LEU A 471 19.98 -23.86 17.08
N ARG A 472 20.28 -25.12 17.42
CA ARG A 472 21.40 -25.86 16.84
C ARG A 472 21.24 -26.03 15.32
N LEU A 473 20.07 -26.47 14.85
CA LEU A 473 19.79 -26.63 13.42
C LEU A 473 19.84 -25.29 12.66
N PHE A 474 19.42 -24.20 13.30
CA PHE A 474 19.48 -22.87 12.69
C PHE A 474 20.91 -22.43 12.45
N GLU A 475 21.78 -22.61 13.44
CA GLU A 475 23.19 -22.25 13.38
C GLU A 475 24.00 -23.16 12.44
N ASP A 476 23.81 -24.47 12.54
CA ASP A 476 24.64 -25.45 11.83
C ASP A 476 24.21 -25.67 10.38
N GLU A 477 22.91 -25.55 10.07
CA GLU A 477 22.33 -26.04 8.81
C GLU A 477 21.47 -25.01 8.04
N CYS A 478 21.23 -23.81 8.60
CA CYS A 478 20.39 -22.79 7.95
C CYS A 478 21.13 -21.48 7.65
N ILE A 479 21.91 -20.95 8.61
CA ILE A 479 22.66 -19.72 8.43
C ILE A 479 23.98 -20.01 7.71
N GLU A 480 24.16 -19.37 6.55
CA GLU A 480 25.41 -19.44 5.78
C GLU A 480 26.10 -18.08 5.80
N SER A 481 27.32 -18.03 6.36
CA SER A 481 28.14 -16.82 6.36
C SER A 481 28.64 -16.51 4.95
N LEU A 482 28.54 -15.25 4.53
CA LEU A 482 29.04 -14.73 3.25
C LEU A 482 30.38 -14.00 3.40
N GLY A 483 30.79 -13.70 4.63
CA GLY A 483 32.00 -12.95 4.96
C GLY A 483 31.71 -11.62 5.64
N HIS A 484 32.72 -10.75 5.72
CA HIS A 484 32.66 -9.53 6.53
C HIS A 484 32.70 -8.26 5.67
N VAL A 485 32.01 -7.22 6.11
CA VAL A 485 32.17 -5.84 5.62
C VAL A 485 32.88 -5.02 6.68
N VAL A 486 33.92 -4.31 6.28
CA VAL A 486 34.67 -3.39 7.12
C VAL A 486 34.55 -1.99 6.55
N ALA A 487 33.84 -1.12 7.26
CA ALA A 487 33.54 0.23 6.83
C ALA A 487 33.93 1.24 7.92
N PRO A 488 34.93 2.11 7.70
CA PRO A 488 35.35 3.07 8.70
C PRO A 488 34.33 4.18 8.88
N LEU A 489 34.18 4.62 10.12
CA LEU A 489 33.37 5.76 10.52
C LEU A 489 34.24 7.03 10.61
N GLY A 490 33.69 8.14 10.15
CA GLY A 490 34.31 9.47 10.19
C GLY A 490 34.48 10.15 8.84
N LYS A 491 35.33 11.19 8.82
CA LYS A 491 35.50 12.05 7.63
C LYS A 491 36.43 11.41 6.59
N VAL A 492 35.87 10.51 5.78
CA VAL A 492 36.54 9.94 4.62
C VAL A 492 36.73 11.02 3.53
N ARG A 493 37.84 10.99 2.79
CA ARG A 493 38.14 11.95 1.70
C ARG A 493 38.59 11.22 0.44
N ARG A 494 38.07 11.64 -0.71
CA ARG A 494 38.39 11.03 -2.00
C ARG A 494 39.90 11.10 -2.28
N GLY A 495 40.50 9.97 -2.66
CA GLY A 495 41.93 9.90 -3.01
C GLY A 495 42.90 10.03 -1.83
N LYS A 496 42.43 9.85 -0.59
CA LYS A 496 43.28 9.81 0.61
C LYS A 496 43.20 8.42 1.26
N PRO A 497 44.30 7.86 1.79
CA PRO A 497 44.27 6.61 2.53
C PRO A 497 43.21 6.65 3.64
N ALA A 498 42.34 5.64 3.66
CA ALA A 498 41.30 5.46 4.68
C ALA A 498 41.62 4.27 5.58
N LEU A 499 41.91 3.11 4.99
CA LEU A 499 42.28 1.88 5.70
C LEU A 499 43.58 1.29 5.15
N THR A 500 44.37 0.70 6.04
CA THR A 500 45.42 -0.27 5.68
C THR A 500 44.96 -1.65 6.09
N VAL A 501 45.04 -2.62 5.20
CA VAL A 501 44.79 -4.04 5.50
C VAL A 501 46.09 -4.80 5.30
N LYS A 502 46.55 -5.50 6.34
CA LYS A 502 47.73 -6.36 6.30
C LYS A 502 47.30 -7.80 6.51
N ASN A 503 47.53 -8.67 5.53
CA ASN A 503 47.37 -10.11 5.72
C ASN A 503 48.61 -10.63 6.47
N ARG A 504 48.41 -11.14 7.69
CA ARG A 504 49.49 -11.64 8.56
C ARG A 504 50.03 -13.00 8.09
N THR A 505 49.25 -13.74 7.33
CA THR A 505 49.63 -15.04 6.76
C THR A 505 50.53 -14.86 5.53
N THR A 506 50.17 -13.96 4.60
CA THR A 506 50.93 -13.73 3.35
C THR A 506 51.94 -12.59 3.45
N GLY A 507 51.78 -11.69 4.43
CA GLY A 507 52.55 -10.45 4.56
C GLY A 507 52.10 -9.33 3.61
N GLU A 508 51.08 -9.57 2.76
CA GLU A 508 50.59 -8.58 1.81
C GLU A 508 49.93 -7.40 2.52
N LYS A 509 50.15 -6.20 1.97
CA LYS A 509 49.61 -4.95 2.50
C LYS A 509 48.84 -4.21 1.41
N LEU A 510 47.57 -3.97 1.67
CA LEU A 510 46.67 -3.18 0.84
C LEU A 510 46.35 -1.84 1.52
N ILE A 511 46.39 -0.75 0.77
CA ILE A 511 45.93 0.56 1.23
C ILE A 511 44.69 0.91 0.42
N VAL A 512 43.56 1.13 1.11
CA VAL A 512 42.28 1.47 0.49
C VAL A 512 42.01 2.96 0.71
N GLU A 513 41.82 3.69 -0.37
CA GLU A 513 41.56 5.13 -0.34
C GLU A 513 40.07 5.44 -0.15
N GLY A 514 39.79 6.64 0.35
CA GLY A 514 38.43 7.14 0.46
C GLY A 514 37.75 7.21 -0.91
N GLY A 515 36.50 6.72 -0.96
CA GLY A 515 35.70 6.58 -2.17
C GLY A 515 35.84 5.22 -2.88
N GLN A 516 36.72 4.34 -2.40
CA GLN A 516 36.88 2.99 -2.94
C GLN A 516 36.12 1.96 -2.10
N ALA A 517 35.70 0.87 -2.75
CA ALA A 517 35.33 -0.36 -2.10
C ALA A 517 36.10 -1.50 -2.78
N ILE A 518 36.76 -2.35 -2.00
CA ILE A 518 37.60 -3.45 -2.50
C ILE A 518 37.13 -4.74 -1.87
N ILE A 519 37.02 -5.80 -2.67
CA ILE A 519 36.74 -7.15 -2.21
C ILE A 519 38.08 -7.90 -2.16
N ILE A 520 38.41 -8.44 -1.00
CA ILE A 520 39.56 -9.32 -0.81
C ILE A 520 39.03 -10.75 -0.83
N ASP A 521 39.22 -11.44 -1.95
CA ASP A 521 38.74 -12.80 -2.13
C ASP A 521 39.57 -13.83 -1.36
N GLY A 522 38.88 -14.80 -0.76
CA GLY A 522 39.47 -15.83 0.09
C GLY A 522 39.67 -15.39 1.54
N GLY A 523 39.97 -16.38 2.39
CA GLY A 523 40.23 -16.19 3.80
C GLY A 523 41.62 -15.68 4.14
N GLY A 524 41.79 -15.20 5.36
CA GLY A 524 43.07 -14.77 5.91
C GLY A 524 42.98 -14.25 7.34
N ASP A 525 44.15 -14.03 7.93
CA ASP A 525 44.31 -13.29 9.19
C ASP A 525 44.67 -11.84 8.86
N PHE A 526 43.67 -10.95 8.91
CA PHE A 526 43.80 -9.56 8.49
C PHE A 526 43.90 -8.62 9.69
N MET A 527 44.95 -7.80 9.71
CA MET A 527 45.11 -6.67 10.61
C MET A 527 44.74 -5.37 9.88
N ILE A 528 43.72 -4.69 10.36
CA ILE A 528 43.14 -3.49 9.75
C ILE A 528 43.48 -2.28 10.59
N GLU A 529 43.95 -1.20 9.96
CA GLU A 529 44.37 0.03 10.62
C GLU A 529 43.76 1.26 9.92
N CYS A 530 43.05 2.08 10.69
CA CYS A 530 42.44 3.34 10.23
C CYS A 530 43.47 4.46 10.08
N HIS A 531 43.31 5.27 9.03
CA HIS A 531 44.08 6.49 8.82
C HIS A 531 43.32 7.73 9.30
N GLY A 532 44.08 8.73 9.75
CA GLY A 532 43.54 10.05 10.10
C GLY A 532 42.63 10.03 11.33
N ARG A 533 41.43 10.62 11.23
CA ARG A 533 40.43 10.65 12.30
C ARG A 533 39.25 9.71 11.97
N LEU A 534 39.59 8.47 11.63
CA LEU A 534 38.64 7.40 11.35
C LEU A 534 38.73 6.34 12.46
N ASN A 535 37.64 5.62 12.70
CA ASN A 535 37.57 4.50 13.63
C ASN A 535 36.67 3.39 13.03
N LEU A 536 36.72 2.19 13.60
CA LEU A 536 35.90 1.04 13.19
C LEU A 536 34.73 0.85 14.16
N GLU A 537 35.01 0.71 15.45
CA GLU A 537 34.02 0.44 16.49
C GLU A 537 34.44 1.13 17.79
N ASN A 538 33.54 1.82 18.49
CA ASN A 538 33.80 2.37 19.84
C ASN A 538 35.15 3.13 19.95
N ASP A 539 35.43 4.02 19.01
CA ASP A 539 36.70 4.77 18.88
C ASP A 539 37.98 3.94 18.62
N ARG A 540 37.88 2.63 18.41
CA ARG A 540 39.01 1.77 18.01
C ARG A 540 39.45 2.09 16.59
N THR A 541 40.75 2.27 16.42
CA THR A 541 41.37 2.56 15.11
C THR A 541 41.98 1.32 14.45
N THR A 542 41.90 0.16 15.10
CA THR A 542 42.46 -1.10 14.59
C THR A 542 41.51 -2.26 14.86
N ALA A 543 41.53 -3.26 13.98
CA ALA A 543 40.79 -4.51 14.17
C ALA A 543 41.56 -5.71 13.59
N GLU A 544 41.26 -6.89 14.12
CA GLU A 544 41.77 -8.17 13.65
C GLU A 544 40.59 -9.01 13.16
N ILE A 545 40.68 -9.55 11.95
CA ILE A 545 39.65 -10.40 11.36
C ILE A 545 40.34 -11.67 10.86
N ASN A 546 39.98 -12.79 11.47
CA ASN A 546 40.39 -14.13 11.01
C ASN A 546 39.16 -14.81 10.43
N THR A 547 39.20 -15.11 9.13
CA THR A 547 38.06 -15.63 8.38
C THR A 547 38.55 -16.51 7.23
N GLU A 548 37.80 -17.55 6.90
CA GLU A 548 38.01 -18.34 5.67
C GLU A 548 37.26 -17.74 4.46
N MET A 549 36.37 -16.78 4.72
CA MET A 549 35.51 -16.11 3.73
C MET A 549 36.08 -14.75 3.29
N SER A 550 35.69 -14.27 2.11
CA SER A 550 36.13 -12.96 1.60
C SER A 550 35.71 -11.79 2.51
N VAL A 551 36.47 -10.69 2.41
CA VAL A 551 36.22 -9.47 3.18
C VAL A 551 36.01 -8.28 2.23
N ILE A 552 34.95 -7.51 2.43
CA ILE A 552 34.69 -6.24 1.74
C ILE A 552 35.25 -5.10 2.58
N ILE A 553 36.19 -4.35 2.01
CA ILE A 553 36.71 -3.12 2.60
C ILE A 553 36.00 -1.94 1.94
N ASP A 554 35.02 -1.36 2.62
CA ASP A 554 34.16 -0.30 2.09
C ASP A 554 34.57 1.08 2.65
N CYS A 555 35.41 1.78 1.91
CA CYS A 555 35.86 3.14 2.22
C CYS A 555 35.04 4.22 1.47
N ARG A 556 33.80 3.95 1.04
CA ARG A 556 32.98 4.97 0.35
C ARG A 556 32.46 6.07 1.27
N GLY A 557 32.53 5.87 2.59
CA GLY A 557 32.01 6.77 3.61
C GLY A 557 30.52 6.54 3.90
N ARG A 558 29.97 7.28 4.87
CA ARG A 558 28.59 7.15 5.36
C ARG A 558 27.97 8.51 5.65
N GLY A 559 26.63 8.57 5.59
CA GLY A 559 25.86 9.79 5.81
C GLY A 559 26.41 10.99 5.02
N ARG A 560 26.59 12.14 5.68
CA ARG A 560 27.13 13.36 5.05
C ARG A 560 28.57 13.25 4.52
N PHE A 561 29.29 12.17 4.83
CA PHE A 561 30.65 11.91 4.35
C PHE A 561 30.69 10.84 3.25
N PHE A 562 29.53 10.39 2.77
CA PHE A 562 29.47 9.49 1.62
C PHE A 562 30.00 10.19 0.36
N LEU A 563 30.97 9.57 -0.30
CA LEU A 563 31.69 10.14 -1.45
C LEU A 563 31.13 9.65 -2.80
N GLY A 564 29.96 9.01 -2.79
CA GLY A 564 29.36 8.37 -3.95
C GLY A 564 30.07 7.07 -4.36
N GLY A 565 29.41 6.30 -5.23
CA GLY A 565 29.92 5.02 -5.75
C GLY A 565 29.17 3.79 -5.21
N ARG A 566 29.18 2.71 -5.99
CA ARG A 566 28.55 1.42 -5.69
C ARG A 566 29.62 0.33 -5.64
N ILE A 567 29.41 -0.72 -4.84
CA ILE A 567 30.19 -1.96 -4.91
C ILE A 567 29.74 -2.72 -6.16
N SER A 568 28.42 -2.80 -6.38
CA SER A 568 27.84 -3.42 -7.55
C SER A 568 28.14 -2.62 -8.81
N LYS A 569 28.75 -3.29 -9.79
CA LYS A 569 28.90 -2.82 -11.16
C LYS A 569 28.64 -4.00 -12.08
N PHE A 570 27.37 -4.37 -12.17
CA PHE A 570 26.96 -5.54 -12.93
C PHE A 570 27.09 -5.25 -14.42
N LYS A 571 28.04 -5.90 -15.08
CA LYS A 571 28.31 -5.67 -16.49
C LYS A 571 27.47 -6.60 -17.36
N CYS A 572 26.71 -6.02 -18.29
CA CYS A 572 26.03 -6.75 -19.35
C CYS A 572 26.72 -6.50 -20.69
N ASP A 573 27.27 -7.55 -21.31
CA ASP A 573 27.91 -7.42 -22.62
C ASP A 573 26.90 -7.37 -23.78
N ALA A 574 25.65 -7.82 -23.57
CA ALA A 574 24.63 -7.94 -24.62
C ALA A 574 24.00 -6.59 -25.03
N GLY A 575 24.01 -5.59 -24.14
CA GLY A 575 23.44 -4.27 -24.44
C GLY A 575 21.91 -4.19 -24.45
N VAL A 576 21.22 -5.31 -24.25
CA VAL A 576 19.76 -5.45 -24.28
C VAL A 576 19.30 -6.38 -23.16
N VAL A 577 18.02 -6.26 -22.75
CA VAL A 577 17.43 -7.19 -21.79
C VAL A 577 16.57 -8.21 -22.52
N ASP A 578 16.79 -9.48 -22.25
CA ASP A 578 16.00 -10.55 -22.85
C ASP A 578 14.52 -10.37 -22.52
N THR A 579 13.70 -10.38 -23.56
CA THR A 579 12.26 -10.14 -23.45
C THR A 579 11.56 -11.29 -22.73
N ILE A 580 10.58 -10.97 -21.91
CA ILE A 580 9.73 -12.00 -21.28
C ILE A 580 8.78 -12.51 -22.37
N MET A 581 8.82 -13.81 -22.66
CA MET A 581 7.87 -14.42 -23.59
C MET A 581 6.50 -14.48 -22.92
N VAL A 582 5.54 -13.72 -23.44
CA VAL A 582 4.19 -13.61 -22.85
C VAL A 582 3.20 -14.41 -23.69
N GLU A 583 2.47 -15.33 -23.06
CA GLU A 583 1.32 -15.96 -23.70
C GLU A 583 0.11 -15.01 -23.60
N GLU A 584 -0.42 -14.61 -24.77
CA GLU A 584 -1.65 -13.83 -24.87
C GLU A 584 -2.86 -14.72 -24.59
N LYS A 585 -3.83 -14.20 -23.83
CA LYS A 585 -5.06 -14.94 -23.57
C LYS A 585 -5.89 -15.01 -24.85
N LYS A 586 -6.39 -16.20 -25.18
CA LYS A 586 -7.24 -16.38 -26.36
C LYS A 586 -8.50 -15.52 -26.27
N PRO A 587 -8.94 -14.88 -27.37
CA PRO A 587 -10.22 -14.21 -27.40
C PRO A 587 -11.37 -15.18 -27.10
N GLU A 588 -12.34 -14.72 -26.31
CA GLU A 588 -13.50 -15.53 -25.87
C GLU A 588 -14.79 -14.94 -26.45
N PHE A 589 -15.64 -15.77 -27.05
CA PHE A 589 -16.96 -15.34 -27.54
C PHE A 589 -18.05 -15.96 -26.68
N GLY A 590 -18.96 -15.13 -26.19
CA GLY A 590 -20.03 -15.61 -25.32
C GLY A 590 -20.95 -14.52 -24.82
N GLU A 591 -21.78 -14.90 -23.86
CA GLU A 591 -22.63 -14.00 -23.11
C GLU A 591 -21.93 -13.61 -21.81
N TYR A 592 -21.94 -12.31 -21.49
CA TYR A 592 -21.33 -11.74 -20.31
C TYR A 592 -22.38 -10.99 -19.50
N SER A 593 -22.51 -11.34 -18.22
CA SER A 593 -23.29 -10.58 -17.25
C SER A 593 -22.40 -9.47 -16.68
N ILE A 594 -22.83 -8.22 -16.84
CA ILE A 594 -22.06 -7.03 -16.45
C ILE A 594 -22.88 -6.23 -15.45
N ASP A 595 -22.35 -6.13 -14.23
CA ASP A 595 -22.97 -5.35 -13.15
C ASP A 595 -22.46 -3.92 -13.17
N ARG A 596 -23.39 -2.96 -13.19
CA ARG A 596 -23.14 -1.52 -13.17
C ARG A 596 -23.71 -0.95 -11.88
N LYS A 597 -22.90 -0.25 -11.09
CA LYS A 597 -23.27 0.24 -9.75
C LYS A 597 -23.00 1.74 -9.64
N LEU A 598 -23.94 2.48 -9.04
CA LEU A 598 -23.71 3.88 -8.65
C LEU A 598 -22.72 3.94 -7.47
N PRO A 599 -22.01 5.04 -7.20
CA PRO A 599 -21.17 5.15 -6.00
C PRO A 599 -21.97 5.09 -4.69
N TYR A 600 -23.19 5.62 -4.67
CA TYR A 600 -24.13 5.58 -3.55
C TYR A 600 -25.58 5.60 -4.07
N ASP A 601 -26.56 5.46 -3.18
CA ASP A 601 -27.99 5.44 -3.54
C ASP A 601 -28.37 6.65 -4.41
N GLY A 602 -28.92 6.37 -5.59
CA GLY A 602 -29.36 7.38 -6.56
C GLY A 602 -30.60 6.94 -7.34
N ASP A 603 -30.80 7.53 -8.50
CA ASP A 603 -31.92 7.20 -9.38
C ASP A 603 -31.47 6.17 -10.41
N ILE A 604 -32.15 5.02 -10.48
CA ILE A 604 -31.96 4.05 -11.57
C ILE A 604 -33.01 4.33 -12.64
N LEU A 605 -32.54 4.61 -13.85
CA LEU A 605 -33.37 5.03 -14.99
C LEU A 605 -33.82 3.82 -15.84
N ALA A 606 -32.98 2.79 -15.90
CA ALA A 606 -33.24 1.58 -16.67
C ALA A 606 -34.21 0.61 -15.96
N LYS A 607 -34.92 -0.20 -16.76
CA LYS A 607 -35.85 -1.24 -16.31
C LYS A 607 -35.44 -2.60 -16.85
N VAL A 608 -35.85 -3.65 -16.13
CA VAL A 608 -35.65 -5.03 -16.60
C VAL A 608 -36.35 -5.20 -17.95
N GLY A 609 -35.60 -5.70 -18.93
CA GLY A 609 -36.02 -5.88 -20.33
C GLY A 609 -35.61 -4.75 -21.28
N ASP A 610 -35.09 -3.63 -20.79
CA ASP A 610 -34.61 -2.55 -21.65
C ASP A 610 -33.39 -2.98 -22.46
N SER A 611 -33.38 -2.62 -23.75
CA SER A 611 -32.19 -2.71 -24.61
C SER A 611 -31.38 -1.42 -24.45
N VAL A 612 -30.08 -1.55 -24.21
CA VAL A 612 -29.19 -0.41 -23.95
C VAL A 612 -28.00 -0.41 -24.90
N GLU A 613 -27.53 0.78 -25.26
CA GLU A 613 -26.28 1.04 -25.96
C GLU A 613 -25.20 1.57 -24.99
N PRO A 614 -23.90 1.46 -25.32
CA PRO A 614 -22.81 1.81 -24.39
C PRO A 614 -22.88 3.22 -23.77
N TRP A 615 -23.38 4.21 -24.49
CA TRP A 615 -23.48 5.62 -24.07
C TRP A 615 -24.76 5.95 -23.29
N ASP A 616 -25.70 5.02 -23.18
CA ASP A 616 -26.97 5.25 -22.49
C ASP A 616 -26.74 5.43 -20.99
N THR A 617 -27.34 6.48 -20.42
CA THR A 617 -27.38 6.69 -18.97
C THR A 617 -28.45 5.79 -18.37
N ILE A 618 -28.03 4.82 -17.57
CA ILE A 618 -28.90 3.82 -16.93
C ILE A 618 -29.20 4.13 -15.46
N GLY A 619 -28.45 5.06 -14.88
CA GLY A 619 -28.66 5.59 -13.53
C GLY A 619 -27.89 6.89 -13.32
N GLU A 620 -28.23 7.64 -12.28
CA GLU A 620 -27.56 8.90 -11.96
C GLU A 620 -27.58 9.20 -10.45
N ASN A 621 -26.50 9.80 -9.95
CA ASN A 621 -26.51 10.54 -8.69
C ASN A 621 -26.54 12.05 -8.99
N ARG A 622 -27.69 12.68 -8.78
CA ARG A 622 -27.90 14.10 -9.12
C ARG A 622 -27.16 15.09 -8.23
N PHE A 623 -26.86 14.70 -6.99
CA PHE A 623 -26.26 15.58 -5.99
C PHE A 623 -24.91 15.01 -5.53
N GLY A 624 -24.23 15.70 -4.62
CA GLY A 624 -23.17 15.06 -3.82
C GLY A 624 -23.81 14.11 -2.79
N PRO A 625 -23.02 13.31 -2.05
CA PRO A 625 -23.59 12.55 -0.95
C PRO A 625 -24.21 13.50 0.09
N PRO A 626 -25.37 13.15 0.70
CA PRO A 626 -25.97 13.93 1.78
C PRO A 626 -25.01 13.98 2.97
N ARG A 627 -24.78 15.17 3.54
CA ARG A 627 -23.90 15.38 4.69
C ARG A 627 -24.63 15.17 6.03
N LEU A 628 -23.93 14.63 7.03
CA LEU A 628 -24.39 14.60 8.42
C LEU A 628 -23.86 15.82 9.18
N TYR A 629 -24.80 16.58 9.74
CA TYR A 629 -24.54 17.69 10.65
C TYR A 629 -24.71 17.20 12.08
N ILE A 630 -23.61 17.21 12.82
CA ILE A 630 -23.57 16.79 14.23
C ILE A 630 -23.47 18.03 15.10
N LEU A 631 -24.49 18.25 15.90
CA LEU A 631 -24.56 19.33 16.86
C LEU A 631 -24.38 18.77 18.27
N ASP A 632 -23.27 19.12 18.92
CA ASP A 632 -23.00 18.82 20.32
C ASP A 632 -23.40 20.03 21.16
N ILE A 633 -24.55 19.94 21.82
CA ILE A 633 -25.12 21.01 22.64
C ILE A 633 -24.19 21.37 23.82
N ASN A 634 -23.53 20.38 24.43
CA ASN A 634 -22.62 20.60 25.55
C ASN A 634 -21.36 21.35 25.14
N ARG A 635 -20.77 21.01 23.99
CA ARG A 635 -19.64 21.75 23.44
C ARG A 635 -20.00 23.19 23.10
N LEU A 636 -21.22 23.43 22.62
CA LEU A 636 -21.67 24.75 22.22
C LEU A 636 -22.10 25.63 23.40
N ALA A 637 -22.53 25.04 24.52
CA ALA A 637 -22.80 25.73 25.79
C ALA A 637 -21.50 26.13 26.51
N GLY A 638 -20.39 25.40 26.28
CA GLY A 638 -19.06 25.69 26.82
C GLY A 638 -18.67 24.76 27.97
N TYR A 639 -17.46 24.19 27.90
CA TYR A 639 -16.98 23.15 28.84
C TYR A 639 -16.82 23.60 30.30
N GLU A 640 -16.94 24.89 30.61
CA GLU A 640 -16.81 25.39 31.98
C GLU A 640 -18.05 25.05 32.84
N LYS A 641 -19.22 24.82 32.22
CA LYS A 641 -20.46 24.34 32.87
C LYS A 641 -21.34 23.55 31.88
N PRO A 642 -21.19 22.22 31.77
CA PRO A 642 -22.06 21.41 30.93
C PRO A 642 -23.52 21.47 31.44
N LEU A 643 -24.48 21.41 30.52
CA LEU A 643 -25.90 21.33 30.85
C LEU A 643 -26.21 19.93 31.41
N SER A 644 -27.18 19.83 32.32
CA SER A 644 -27.63 18.51 32.80
C SER A 644 -28.37 17.76 31.68
N GLU A 645 -28.43 16.42 31.74
CA GLU A 645 -29.20 15.62 30.78
C GLU A 645 -30.69 16.03 30.79
N GLU A 646 -31.23 16.47 31.93
CA GLU A 646 -32.59 17.00 32.07
C GLU A 646 -32.75 18.35 31.35
N ASP A 647 -31.84 19.30 31.55
CA ASP A 647 -31.87 20.61 30.86
C ASP A 647 -31.74 20.47 29.33
N ILE A 648 -30.95 19.48 28.91
CA ILE A 648 -30.76 19.14 27.50
C ILE A 648 -32.04 18.58 26.91
N ALA A 649 -32.64 17.58 27.58
CA ALA A 649 -33.88 16.97 27.11
C ALA A 649 -35.02 17.99 27.03
N GLU A 650 -35.14 18.89 28.01
CA GLU A 650 -36.14 19.97 28.01
C GLU A 650 -35.86 21.05 26.96
N GLY A 651 -34.59 21.25 26.59
CA GLY A 651 -34.18 22.28 25.64
C GLY A 651 -34.27 21.87 24.17
N ILE A 652 -34.41 20.59 23.85
CA ILE A 652 -34.56 20.08 22.49
C ILE A 652 -35.94 20.46 21.93
N LEU A 653 -35.96 21.13 20.77
CA LEU A 653 -37.18 21.66 20.16
C LEU A 653 -37.70 20.83 18.98
N VAL A 654 -37.04 19.72 18.66
CA VAL A 654 -37.29 18.89 17.47
C VAL A 654 -37.27 17.42 17.83
N ALA A 655 -37.87 16.57 17.00
CA ALA A 655 -37.92 15.12 17.20
C ALA A 655 -37.11 14.34 16.14
N GLU A 656 -36.71 13.12 16.47
CA GLU A 656 -36.16 12.17 15.48
C GLU A 656 -37.15 11.93 14.34
N GLY A 657 -36.66 11.93 13.11
CA GLY A 657 -37.45 11.88 11.86
C GLY A 657 -38.02 13.22 11.40
N GLU A 658 -37.91 14.30 12.20
CA GLU A 658 -38.44 15.62 11.83
C GLU A 658 -37.56 16.29 10.76
N SER A 659 -38.19 16.90 9.75
CA SER A 659 -37.51 17.75 8.78
C SER A 659 -37.45 19.21 9.25
N VAL A 660 -36.25 19.77 9.36
CA VAL A 660 -36.00 21.14 9.82
C VAL A 660 -35.54 22.04 8.67
N LYS A 661 -35.90 23.33 8.75
CA LYS A 661 -35.46 24.37 7.79
C LYS A 661 -34.20 25.08 8.27
N ILE A 662 -33.48 25.69 7.33
CA ILE A 662 -32.35 26.59 7.63
C ILE A 662 -32.83 27.69 8.59
N GLY A 663 -32.13 27.87 9.70
CA GLY A 663 -32.43 28.87 10.71
C GLY A 663 -33.60 28.51 11.65
N GLN A 664 -34.22 27.35 11.50
CA GLN A 664 -35.20 26.84 12.48
C GLN A 664 -34.48 26.54 13.80
N ARG A 665 -35.02 27.04 14.91
CA ARG A 665 -34.47 26.73 16.23
C ARG A 665 -34.68 25.24 16.54
N ILE A 666 -33.59 24.55 16.87
CA ILE A 666 -33.57 23.12 17.18
C ILE A 666 -33.26 22.88 18.66
N PHE A 667 -32.71 23.89 19.36
CA PHE A 667 -32.44 23.83 20.79
C PHE A 667 -32.60 25.21 21.44
N ALA A 668 -33.07 25.23 22.69
CA ALA A 668 -33.12 26.41 23.54
C ALA A 668 -32.94 26.05 25.02
N ALA A 669 -31.98 26.66 25.72
CA ALA A 669 -31.80 26.49 27.17
C ALA A 669 -31.54 27.83 27.87
N THR A 670 -31.73 27.87 29.18
CA THR A 670 -31.47 29.05 30.02
C THR A 670 -30.26 28.80 30.92
N GLU A 671 -29.21 29.61 30.77
CA GLU A 671 -27.95 29.43 31.49
C GLU A 671 -27.91 30.29 32.77
N GLY A 672 -27.77 29.62 33.92
CA GLY A 672 -27.52 30.24 35.23
C GLY A 672 -28.68 31.03 35.85
N ILE A 673 -28.48 31.48 37.10
CA ILE A 673 -29.48 32.17 37.95
C ILE A 673 -29.91 33.53 37.36
N PHE A 674 -29.13 34.11 36.44
CA PHE A 674 -29.40 35.39 35.78
C PHE A 674 -30.03 35.29 34.37
N GLY A 675 -30.31 34.08 33.87
CA GLY A 675 -31.28 33.89 32.77
C GLY A 675 -30.79 34.16 31.34
N SER A 676 -29.51 33.93 31.03
CA SER A 676 -29.00 34.06 29.65
C SER A 676 -29.57 32.95 28.77
N LYS A 677 -30.34 33.27 27.74
CA LYS A 677 -30.94 32.26 26.85
C LYS A 677 -29.99 31.86 25.72
N ILE A 678 -29.64 30.59 25.65
CA ILE A 678 -28.86 29.98 24.57
C ILE A 678 -29.84 29.39 23.56
N TYR A 679 -29.62 29.63 22.27
CA TYR A 679 -30.39 29.01 21.20
C TYR A 679 -29.48 28.47 20.11
N PHE A 680 -29.81 27.31 19.58
CA PHE A 680 -29.19 26.80 18.36
C PHE A 680 -30.25 26.65 17.28
N SER A 681 -29.87 27.08 16.08
CA SER A 681 -30.71 26.98 14.89
C SER A 681 -30.03 26.08 13.89
N SER A 682 -30.83 25.32 13.15
CA SER A 682 -30.34 24.42 12.12
C SER A 682 -29.51 25.20 11.10
N PRO A 683 -28.24 24.83 10.86
CA PRO A 683 -27.41 25.50 9.86
C PRO A 683 -27.85 25.15 8.43
N VAL A 684 -28.50 24.01 8.24
CA VAL A 684 -28.96 23.52 6.92
C VAL A 684 -30.43 23.10 6.96
N ARG A 685 -31.00 22.81 5.79
CA ARG A 685 -32.24 22.06 5.72
C ARG A 685 -31.89 20.58 5.86
N GLY A 686 -32.52 19.90 6.80
CA GLY A 686 -32.14 18.53 7.10
C GLY A 686 -33.23 17.75 7.80
N MET A 687 -33.04 16.45 7.92
CA MET A 687 -33.87 15.55 8.71
C MET A 687 -33.11 15.18 9.98
N ILE A 688 -33.74 15.27 11.13
CA ILE A 688 -33.14 14.83 12.39
C ILE A 688 -33.10 13.30 12.35
N GLU A 689 -31.90 12.73 12.28
CA GLU A 689 -31.70 11.28 12.25
C GLU A 689 -31.77 10.69 13.65
N LYS A 690 -31.14 11.38 14.61
CA LYS A 690 -30.99 10.87 15.96
C LYS A 690 -30.77 12.00 16.96
N ILE A 691 -31.31 11.84 18.16
CA ILE A 691 -31.11 12.73 19.30
C ILE A 691 -30.64 11.88 20.48
N GLU A 692 -29.40 12.06 20.93
CA GLU A 692 -28.89 11.32 22.08
C GLU A 692 -29.12 12.07 23.40
N PRO A 693 -29.36 11.36 24.52
CA PRO A 693 -29.51 11.97 25.85
C PRO A 693 -28.32 12.84 26.28
N SER A 694 -27.14 12.60 25.72
CA SER A 694 -25.91 13.36 25.93
C SER A 694 -25.96 14.81 25.41
N GLY A 695 -27.04 15.22 24.74
CA GLY A 695 -27.19 16.52 24.11
C GLY A 695 -26.65 16.55 22.70
N LEU A 696 -26.69 15.41 22.02
CA LEU A 696 -26.29 15.30 20.65
C LEU A 696 -27.47 15.31 19.71
N ILE A 697 -27.43 16.15 18.67
CA ILE A 697 -28.41 16.13 17.59
C ILE A 697 -27.68 15.81 16.29
N ILE A 698 -28.04 14.68 15.67
CA ILE A 698 -27.54 14.25 14.36
C ILE A 698 -28.61 14.59 13.33
N MET A 699 -28.23 15.35 12.30
CA MET A 699 -29.12 15.77 11.23
C MET A 699 -28.53 15.41 9.87
N ARG A 700 -29.28 14.73 9.02
CA ARG A 700 -28.90 14.49 7.62
C ARG A 700 -29.40 15.63 6.73
N GLU A 701 -28.53 16.17 5.91
CA GLU A 701 -28.87 17.18 4.92
C GLU A 701 -29.94 16.67 3.94
N ILE A 702 -30.99 17.47 3.73
CA ILE A 702 -31.97 17.22 2.67
C ILE A 702 -31.52 18.02 1.45
N GLN A 703 -31.09 17.33 0.40
CA GLN A 703 -30.58 17.94 -0.81
C GLN A 703 -31.67 18.10 -1.87
N ASP A 704 -32.25 19.29 -1.94
CA ASP A 704 -33.18 19.70 -3.00
C ASP A 704 -32.73 20.99 -3.68
N TYR A 705 -31.42 21.10 -3.91
CA TYR A 705 -30.79 22.30 -4.43
C TYR A 705 -31.38 22.73 -5.77
N ASP A 706 -31.73 24.01 -5.84
CA ASP A 706 -32.16 24.64 -7.07
C ASP A 706 -30.93 24.98 -7.92
N GLY A 707 -30.85 24.42 -9.13
CA GLY A 707 -29.80 24.74 -10.10
C GLY A 707 -29.91 26.15 -10.68
N ARG A 708 -30.97 26.91 -10.34
CA ARG A 708 -31.17 28.29 -10.81
C ARG A 708 -30.20 29.27 -10.12
N PRO A 709 -29.68 30.28 -10.84
CA PRO A 709 -28.82 31.29 -10.26
C PRO A 709 -29.61 32.21 -9.32
N HIS A 710 -29.24 32.24 -8.04
CA HIS A 710 -29.80 33.16 -7.06
C HIS A 710 -28.90 34.38 -6.90
N THR A 711 -29.49 35.57 -6.90
CA THR A 711 -28.72 36.82 -6.87
C THR A 711 -29.06 37.69 -5.66
N VAL A 712 -28.05 38.09 -4.91
CA VAL A 712 -28.16 39.01 -3.77
C VAL A 712 -27.60 40.37 -4.14
N HIS A 713 -28.37 41.43 -3.89
CA HIS A 713 -27.94 42.80 -4.18
C HIS A 713 -27.18 43.40 -2.99
N VAL A 714 -25.93 42.95 -2.80
CA VAL A 714 -25.09 43.30 -1.63
C VAL A 714 -24.89 44.80 -1.47
N ALA A 715 -24.61 45.54 -2.56
CA ALA A 715 -24.42 46.99 -2.49
C ALA A 715 -25.65 47.73 -1.92
N LYS A 716 -26.85 47.30 -2.33
CA LYS A 716 -28.11 47.90 -1.89
C LYS A 716 -28.39 47.59 -0.42
N LEU A 717 -28.14 46.36 0.00
CA LEU A 717 -28.37 45.91 1.38
C LEU A 717 -27.35 46.47 2.37
N MET A 718 -26.13 46.80 1.93
CA MET A 718 -25.09 47.42 2.76
C MET A 718 -25.05 48.96 2.68
N HIS A 719 -25.85 49.59 1.81
CA HIS A 719 -25.77 51.03 1.52
C HIS A 719 -24.38 51.52 1.06
N ILE A 720 -23.68 50.70 0.26
CA ILE A 720 -22.34 51.02 -0.28
C ILE A 720 -22.35 51.14 -1.81
N LYS A 721 -21.31 51.75 -2.39
CA LYS A 721 -21.13 51.78 -3.84
C LYS A 721 -20.86 50.36 -4.38
N PRO A 722 -21.42 49.96 -5.54
CA PRO A 722 -21.16 48.68 -6.19
C PRO A 722 -19.68 48.28 -6.27
N SER A 723 -18.80 49.24 -6.55
CA SER A 723 -17.34 49.04 -6.62
C SER A 723 -16.69 48.61 -5.31
N HIS A 724 -17.34 48.84 -4.16
CA HIS A 724 -16.82 48.49 -2.84
C HIS A 724 -17.32 47.13 -2.32
N VAL A 725 -18.23 46.46 -3.04
CA VAL A 725 -18.80 45.17 -2.63
C VAL A 725 -17.72 44.11 -2.45
N ALA A 726 -16.75 44.02 -3.37
CA ALA A 726 -15.69 43.02 -3.32
C ALA A 726 -14.86 43.07 -2.01
N GLY A 727 -14.63 44.27 -1.46
CA GLY A 727 -13.88 44.45 -0.21
C GLY A 727 -14.68 44.10 1.06
N HIS A 728 -15.99 43.90 0.95
CA HIS A 728 -16.87 43.57 2.08
C HIS A 728 -17.38 42.12 2.03
N LEU A 729 -17.06 41.38 0.96
CA LEU A 729 -17.37 39.96 0.85
C LEU A 729 -16.34 39.14 1.64
N ARG A 730 -16.84 38.11 2.33
CA ARG A 730 -15.99 37.13 3.02
C ARG A 730 -15.45 36.04 2.09
N TYR A 731 -16.09 35.88 0.93
CA TYR A 731 -15.83 34.83 -0.04
C TYR A 731 -15.57 35.44 -1.41
N ARG A 732 -14.78 34.74 -2.23
CA ARG A 732 -14.34 35.14 -3.56
C ARG A 732 -15.16 34.42 -4.64
N LEU A 733 -15.00 34.90 -5.86
CA LEU A 733 -15.51 34.20 -7.04
C LEU A 733 -14.95 32.77 -7.07
N GLY A 734 -15.82 31.77 -7.23
CA GLY A 734 -15.44 30.35 -7.18
C GLY A 734 -15.53 29.70 -5.80
N ASP A 735 -15.74 30.46 -4.73
CA ASP A 735 -15.92 29.89 -3.39
C ASP A 735 -17.33 29.30 -3.23
N PHE A 736 -17.42 28.15 -2.56
CA PHE A 736 -18.69 27.52 -2.17
C PHE A 736 -19.23 28.18 -0.89
N VAL A 737 -20.52 28.50 -0.89
CA VAL A 737 -21.23 29.08 0.26
C VAL A 737 -22.52 28.33 0.54
N GLU A 738 -22.84 28.16 1.82
CA GLU A 738 -24.06 27.49 2.28
C GLU A 738 -25.20 28.49 2.45
N ALA A 739 -26.43 28.10 2.13
CA ALA A 739 -27.60 28.94 2.38
C ALA A 739 -27.67 29.39 3.86
N GLY A 740 -27.87 30.68 4.09
CA GLY A 740 -27.85 31.27 5.44
C GLY A 740 -26.47 31.67 5.95
N GLN A 741 -25.37 31.26 5.31
CA GLN A 741 -24.01 31.66 5.67
C GLN A 741 -23.79 33.15 5.38
N MET A 742 -23.09 33.86 6.27
CA MET A 742 -22.86 35.29 6.10
C MET A 742 -21.81 35.55 5.00
N ILE A 743 -22.28 36.03 3.85
CA ILE A 743 -21.42 36.31 2.68
C ILE A 743 -20.85 37.72 2.69
N ALA A 744 -21.55 38.67 3.31
CA ALA A 744 -21.09 40.05 3.50
C ALA A 744 -21.69 40.60 4.80
N GLY A 745 -21.02 41.55 5.44
CA GLY A 745 -21.56 42.20 6.62
C GLY A 745 -20.70 43.34 7.15
N ASP A 746 -21.33 44.23 7.89
CA ASP A 746 -20.70 45.30 8.65
C ASP A 746 -21.18 45.22 10.10
N LEU A 747 -20.31 44.66 10.96
CA LEU A 747 -20.58 44.45 12.37
C LEU A 747 -20.73 45.77 13.14
N ARG A 748 -20.17 46.89 12.66
CA ARG A 748 -20.31 48.21 13.30
C ARG A 748 -21.70 48.80 13.08
N ASN A 749 -22.31 48.48 11.93
CA ASN A 749 -23.63 48.95 11.53
C ASN A 749 -24.72 47.87 11.66
N ASN A 750 -24.40 46.72 12.25
CA ASN A 750 -25.30 45.60 12.47
C ASN A 750 -25.94 45.04 11.18
N ILE A 751 -25.23 45.13 10.04
CA ILE A 751 -25.70 44.62 8.74
C ILE A 751 -25.10 43.23 8.51
N ILE A 752 -25.96 42.23 8.32
CA ILE A 752 -25.57 40.84 8.03
C ILE A 752 -26.31 40.41 6.76
N ILE A 753 -25.55 40.08 5.72
CA ILE A 753 -26.09 39.56 4.47
C ILE A 753 -25.73 38.09 4.35
N LYS A 754 -26.75 37.26 4.21
CA LYS A 754 -26.64 35.82 4.13
C LYS A 754 -26.79 35.33 2.70
N ALA A 755 -26.15 34.20 2.38
CA ALA A 755 -26.38 33.49 1.12
C ALA A 755 -27.87 33.05 1.04
N PRO A 756 -28.54 33.24 -0.10
CA PRO A 756 -29.95 32.92 -0.28
C PRO A 756 -30.16 31.43 -0.64
N SER A 757 -29.13 30.77 -1.15
CA SER A 757 -29.08 29.38 -1.58
C SER A 757 -27.68 28.83 -1.35
N THR A 758 -27.55 27.51 -1.27
CA THR A 758 -26.26 26.82 -1.26
C THR A 758 -25.72 26.76 -2.69
N GLY A 759 -24.42 26.98 -2.88
CA GLY A 759 -23.78 26.88 -4.19
C GLY A 759 -22.49 27.67 -4.29
N THR A 760 -21.94 27.74 -5.49
CA THR A 760 -20.69 28.45 -5.77
C THR A 760 -20.97 29.89 -6.16
N ILE A 761 -20.15 30.83 -5.69
CA ILE A 761 -20.21 32.23 -6.15
C ILE A 761 -19.76 32.29 -7.61
N LYS A 762 -20.72 32.36 -8.54
CA LYS A 762 -20.49 32.39 -9.98
C LYS A 762 -20.19 33.77 -10.54
N ASN A 763 -20.67 34.81 -9.87
CA ASN A 763 -20.45 36.18 -10.33
C ASN A 763 -20.46 37.17 -9.16
N ILE A 764 -19.54 38.14 -9.22
CA ILE A 764 -19.52 39.32 -8.36
C ILE A 764 -19.52 40.53 -9.30
N ASP A 765 -20.70 41.07 -9.58
CA ASP A 765 -20.87 42.20 -10.49
C ASP A 765 -20.53 43.52 -9.76
N GLN A 766 -19.38 44.11 -10.07
CA GLN A 766 -18.92 45.36 -9.47
C GLN A 766 -19.65 46.61 -10.02
N LYS A 767 -20.44 46.50 -11.09
CA LYS A 767 -21.25 47.60 -11.65
C LYS A 767 -22.61 47.69 -10.96
N SER A 768 -23.30 46.57 -10.80
CA SER A 768 -24.59 46.54 -10.10
C SER A 768 -24.47 46.25 -8.60
N GLY A 769 -23.34 45.71 -8.13
CA GLY A 769 -23.11 45.35 -6.74
C GLY A 769 -23.91 44.12 -6.32
N LYS A 770 -24.15 43.21 -7.26
CA LYS A 770 -24.86 41.95 -7.10
C LYS A 770 -23.88 40.77 -7.02
N VAL A 771 -24.21 39.79 -6.19
CA VAL A 771 -23.48 38.53 -6.07
C VAL A 771 -24.42 37.40 -6.47
N THR A 772 -24.00 36.56 -7.42
CA THR A 772 -24.77 35.42 -7.92
C THR A 772 -24.19 34.12 -7.38
N ILE A 773 -25.05 33.31 -6.77
CA ILE A 773 -24.74 32.00 -6.20
C ILE A 773 -25.56 30.97 -6.98
N GLN A 774 -24.92 29.92 -7.44
CA GLN A 774 -25.57 28.84 -8.20
C GLN A 774 -24.94 27.51 -7.81
N TYR A 775 -25.78 26.50 -7.61
CA TYR A 775 -25.32 25.14 -7.42
C TYR A 775 -25.04 24.51 -8.79
N ASP A 776 -23.82 24.02 -9.01
CA ASP A 776 -23.48 23.28 -10.20
C ASP A 776 -23.93 21.82 -10.02
N ILE A 777 -24.91 21.41 -10.80
CA ILE A 777 -25.38 20.03 -10.84
C ILE A 777 -24.64 19.36 -11.99
N GLU A 778 -23.48 18.77 -11.71
CA GLU A 778 -22.89 17.78 -12.60
C GLU A 778 -23.28 16.40 -12.05
N PRO A 779 -24.35 15.76 -12.58
CA PRO A 779 -24.76 14.46 -12.09
C PRO A 779 -23.68 13.43 -12.41
N VAL A 780 -23.47 12.50 -11.48
CA VAL A 780 -22.60 11.36 -11.71
C VAL A 780 -23.43 10.32 -12.46
N GLU A 781 -23.18 10.20 -13.75
CA GLU A 781 -23.92 9.30 -14.63
C GLU A 781 -23.36 7.87 -14.56
N LEU A 782 -24.24 6.90 -14.34
CA LEU A 782 -23.95 5.50 -14.58
C LEU A 782 -24.26 5.16 -16.03
N LYS A 783 -23.21 4.98 -16.84
CA LYS A 783 -23.34 4.53 -18.24
C LYS A 783 -23.51 3.02 -18.31
N ALA A 784 -24.28 2.56 -19.30
CA ALA A 784 -24.45 1.14 -19.60
C ALA A 784 -23.10 0.46 -19.91
N PHE A 785 -22.18 1.19 -20.56
CA PHE A 785 -20.87 0.73 -21.04
C PHE A 785 -20.94 -0.36 -22.12
N VAL A 786 -22.01 -1.16 -22.16
CA VAL A 786 -22.18 -2.24 -23.13
C VAL A 786 -23.50 -2.17 -23.88
N ARG A 787 -23.48 -2.72 -25.10
CA ARG A 787 -24.70 -3.09 -25.82
C ARG A 787 -25.25 -4.39 -25.25
N GLY A 788 -26.50 -4.39 -24.81
CA GLY A 788 -27.13 -5.58 -24.23
C GLY A 788 -28.55 -5.35 -23.74
N VAL A 789 -29.05 -6.31 -22.95
CA VAL A 789 -30.39 -6.27 -22.35
C VAL A 789 -30.27 -6.26 -20.84
N VAL A 790 -31.03 -5.39 -20.18
CA VAL A 790 -31.09 -5.32 -18.72
C VAL A 790 -31.82 -6.54 -18.17
N THR A 791 -31.13 -7.37 -17.37
CA THR A 791 -31.70 -8.60 -16.80
C THR A 791 -32.13 -8.45 -15.34
N ALA A 792 -31.50 -7.54 -14.59
CA ALA A 792 -31.84 -7.26 -13.21
C ALA A 792 -31.61 -5.79 -12.85
N VAL A 793 -32.42 -5.28 -11.92
CA VAL A 793 -32.29 -3.92 -11.36
C VAL A 793 -32.40 -4.02 -9.84
N GLU A 794 -31.39 -3.53 -9.14
CA GLU A 794 -31.45 -3.26 -7.71
C GLU A 794 -31.86 -1.80 -7.50
N PRO A 795 -33.03 -1.53 -6.88
CA PRO A 795 -33.52 -0.16 -6.72
C PRO A 795 -32.47 0.75 -6.09
N LYS A 796 -32.29 1.94 -6.69
CA LYS A 796 -31.35 2.99 -6.30
C LYS A 796 -29.86 2.65 -6.40
N ARG A 797 -29.47 1.41 -6.68
CA ARG A 797 -28.07 0.97 -6.48
C ARG A 797 -27.38 0.47 -7.74
N SER A 798 -28.01 -0.42 -8.51
CA SER A 798 -27.33 -1.10 -9.62
C SER A 798 -28.23 -1.69 -10.70
N VAL A 799 -27.63 -1.97 -11.85
CA VAL A 799 -28.25 -2.59 -13.03
C VAL A 799 -27.33 -3.69 -13.53
N THR A 800 -27.88 -4.87 -13.82
CA THR A 800 -27.15 -5.98 -14.47
C THR A 800 -27.56 -6.06 -15.94
N ILE A 801 -26.57 -6.07 -16.83
CA ILE A 801 -26.76 -6.12 -18.28
C ILE A 801 -26.16 -7.41 -18.84
N LEU A 802 -26.94 -8.14 -19.63
CA LEU A 802 -26.46 -9.29 -20.40
C LEU A 802 -26.03 -8.82 -21.80
N ALA A 803 -24.75 -9.00 -22.12
CA ALA A 803 -24.15 -8.61 -23.40
C ALA A 803 -23.60 -9.83 -24.14
N THR A 804 -23.89 -9.95 -25.43
CA THR A 804 -23.27 -10.96 -26.31
C THR A 804 -22.12 -10.34 -27.09
N ALA A 805 -20.88 -10.76 -26.82
CA ALA A 805 -19.71 -10.13 -27.43
C ALA A 805 -18.54 -11.12 -27.63
N GLY A 806 -17.61 -10.75 -28.51
CA GLY A 806 -16.23 -11.25 -28.48
C GLY A 806 -15.40 -10.42 -27.52
N LYS A 807 -14.62 -11.05 -26.66
CA LYS A 807 -13.80 -10.39 -25.65
C LYS A 807 -12.32 -10.57 -25.94
N ILE A 808 -11.62 -9.47 -26.16
CA ILE A 808 -10.16 -9.42 -26.22
C ILE A 808 -9.64 -8.95 -24.87
N TYR A 809 -8.69 -9.67 -24.30
CA TYR A 809 -8.04 -9.32 -23.04
C TYR A 809 -6.74 -8.57 -23.29
N GLY A 810 -6.54 -7.46 -22.58
CA GLY A 810 -5.24 -6.81 -22.48
C GLY A 810 -4.41 -7.37 -21.32
N LYS A 811 -3.09 -7.22 -21.40
CA LYS A 811 -2.19 -7.46 -20.26
C LYS A 811 -2.22 -6.28 -19.30
N ILE A 812 -2.25 -5.07 -19.85
CA ILE A 812 -2.43 -3.82 -19.13
C ILE A 812 -3.20 -2.82 -19.99
N GLY A 813 -3.94 -1.94 -19.35
CA GLY A 813 -4.59 -0.81 -19.97
C GLY A 813 -4.52 0.40 -19.06
N PHE A 814 -4.98 1.53 -19.56
CA PHE A 814 -4.99 2.81 -18.86
C PHE A 814 -6.20 3.63 -19.27
N GLY A 815 -6.62 4.54 -18.40
CA GLY A 815 -7.82 5.35 -18.61
C GLY A 815 -9.12 4.54 -18.46
N GLY A 816 -10.24 5.26 -18.45
CA GLY A 816 -11.53 4.70 -18.07
C GLY A 816 -12.18 3.84 -19.16
N GLU A 817 -13.45 4.11 -19.40
CA GLU A 817 -14.28 3.38 -20.35
C GLU A 817 -14.63 4.25 -21.54
N ALA A 818 -14.68 3.65 -22.73
CA ALA A 818 -15.17 4.29 -23.94
C ALA A 818 -15.82 3.26 -24.87
N ALA A 819 -16.50 3.74 -25.91
CA ALA A 819 -17.06 2.90 -26.96
C ALA A 819 -16.93 3.59 -28.32
N GLY A 820 -16.82 2.78 -29.38
CA GLY A 820 -16.67 3.25 -30.75
C GLY A 820 -16.49 2.10 -31.72
N GLU A 821 -16.52 2.40 -33.01
CA GLU A 821 -16.21 1.40 -34.05
C GLU A 821 -14.70 1.14 -34.10
N ILE A 822 -14.32 -0.13 -34.26
CA ILE A 822 -12.93 -0.53 -34.39
C ILE A 822 -12.42 -0.24 -35.80
N LEU A 823 -11.34 0.52 -35.94
CA LEU A 823 -10.64 0.74 -37.19
C LEU A 823 -9.14 0.44 -37.02
N ILE A 824 -8.53 -0.07 -38.08
CA ILE A 824 -7.11 -0.43 -38.07
C ILE A 824 -6.28 0.75 -38.58
N ALA A 825 -5.27 1.14 -37.81
CA ALA A 825 -4.29 2.13 -38.21
C ALA A 825 -2.89 1.63 -37.82
N GLU A 826 -2.03 1.40 -38.81
CA GLU A 826 -0.71 0.80 -38.58
C GLU A 826 0.40 1.83 -38.31
N ASN A 827 0.17 3.10 -38.64
CA ASN A 827 1.18 4.15 -38.53
C ASN A 827 0.56 5.55 -38.44
N ILE A 828 1.38 6.54 -38.09
CA ILE A 828 0.96 7.95 -37.96
C ILE A 828 0.32 8.47 -39.26
N SER A 829 0.82 8.09 -40.43
CA SER A 829 0.27 8.52 -41.72
C SER A 829 -1.15 8.01 -41.99
N SER A 830 -1.55 6.91 -41.35
CA SER A 830 -2.92 6.39 -41.40
C SER A 830 -3.88 7.09 -40.44
N LEU A 831 -3.38 7.92 -39.50
CA LEU A 831 -4.18 8.66 -38.53
C LEU A 831 -4.77 9.94 -39.13
N LYS A 832 -5.95 9.81 -39.73
CA LYS A 832 -6.71 10.90 -40.36
C LYS A 832 -7.79 11.47 -39.43
N PRO A 833 -8.24 12.72 -39.65
CA PRO A 833 -9.31 13.34 -38.85
C PRO A 833 -10.64 12.56 -38.83
N GLU A 834 -10.91 11.73 -39.84
CA GLU A 834 -12.11 10.86 -39.94
C GLU A 834 -12.20 9.79 -38.82
N LEU A 835 -11.14 9.63 -38.04
CA LEU A 835 -11.04 8.68 -36.94
C LEU A 835 -11.54 9.22 -35.58
N GLU A 836 -12.04 10.45 -35.55
CA GLU A 836 -12.66 11.06 -34.36
C GLU A 836 -13.75 10.14 -33.79
N GLY A 837 -13.71 9.89 -32.47
CA GLY A 837 -14.67 9.00 -31.79
C GLY A 837 -14.58 7.51 -32.16
N LYS A 838 -13.53 7.06 -32.87
CA LYS A 838 -13.32 5.65 -33.24
C LYS A 838 -12.30 4.97 -32.32
N ILE A 839 -12.37 3.65 -32.20
CA ILE A 839 -11.37 2.84 -31.48
C ILE A 839 -10.30 2.42 -32.50
N ILE A 840 -9.04 2.76 -32.23
CA ILE A 840 -7.93 2.50 -33.14
C ILE A 840 -7.17 1.27 -32.71
N ALA A 841 -7.05 0.30 -33.61
CA ALA A 841 -6.24 -0.89 -33.41
C ALA A 841 -4.96 -0.85 -34.24
N SER A 842 -3.81 -0.99 -33.58
CA SER A 842 -2.50 -1.16 -34.22
C SER A 842 -2.06 -2.62 -34.12
N MET A 843 -1.51 -3.16 -35.22
CA MET A 843 -0.91 -4.50 -35.24
C MET A 843 0.57 -4.51 -34.84
N LYS A 844 1.16 -3.32 -34.66
CA LYS A 844 2.57 -3.08 -34.36
C LYS A 844 2.71 -2.26 -33.07
N PRO A 845 3.89 -2.28 -32.43
CA PRO A 845 4.20 -1.35 -31.35
C PRO A 845 3.88 0.09 -31.76
N ILE A 846 3.35 0.86 -30.81
CA ILE A 846 3.09 2.30 -30.98
C ILE A 846 4.13 3.10 -30.21
N ASP A 847 4.24 4.39 -30.52
CA ASP A 847 5.18 5.32 -29.89
C ASP A 847 4.46 6.56 -29.33
N LEU A 848 5.24 7.48 -28.75
CA LEU A 848 4.72 8.74 -28.18
C LEU A 848 4.00 9.61 -29.23
N ASP A 849 4.51 9.65 -30.46
CA ASP A 849 3.97 10.51 -31.50
C ASP A 849 2.64 9.97 -32.03
N PHE A 850 2.49 8.65 -32.11
CA PHE A 850 1.22 7.98 -32.38
C PHE A 850 0.15 8.34 -31.34
N LEU A 851 0.49 8.27 -30.05
CA LEU A 851 -0.43 8.64 -28.96
C LEU A 851 -0.84 10.11 -29.02
N ARG A 852 0.12 11.02 -29.22
CA ARG A 852 -0.16 12.46 -29.35
C ARG A 852 -1.07 12.74 -30.53
N ARG A 853 -0.82 12.11 -31.67
CA ARG A 853 -1.65 12.28 -32.86
C ARG A 853 -3.08 11.78 -32.65
N CYS A 854 -3.25 10.65 -31.97
CA CYS A 854 -4.57 10.15 -31.58
C CYS A 854 -5.30 11.13 -30.65
N ALA A 855 -4.57 11.80 -29.74
CA ALA A 855 -5.14 12.79 -28.83
C ALA A 855 -5.60 14.05 -29.55
N GLU A 856 -4.84 14.51 -30.55
CA GLU A 856 -5.24 15.62 -31.43
C GLU A 856 -6.52 15.33 -32.23
N ILE A 857 -6.71 14.07 -32.63
CA ILE A 857 -7.89 13.63 -33.40
C ILE A 857 -9.11 13.37 -32.51
N ALA A 858 -8.92 13.22 -31.19
CA ALA A 858 -9.96 12.81 -30.24
C ALA A 858 -10.58 11.43 -30.58
N VAL A 859 -9.71 10.43 -30.75
CA VAL A 859 -10.15 9.02 -30.88
C VAL A 859 -10.84 8.55 -29.59
N ALA A 860 -11.71 7.54 -29.70
CA ALA A 860 -12.40 6.97 -28.54
C ALA A 860 -11.54 6.01 -27.71
N GLY A 861 -10.53 5.37 -28.29
CA GLY A 861 -9.67 4.42 -27.57
C GLY A 861 -8.60 3.80 -28.46
N ILE A 862 -7.61 3.14 -27.84
CA ILE A 862 -6.51 2.48 -28.56
C ILE A 862 -6.32 1.03 -28.09
N ILE A 863 -6.11 0.14 -29.06
CA ILE A 863 -5.69 -1.25 -28.86
C ILE A 863 -4.34 -1.42 -29.59
N ALA A 864 -3.29 -1.79 -28.87
CA ALA A 864 -1.97 -2.03 -29.45
C ALA A 864 -1.31 -3.24 -28.77
N PRO A 865 -0.30 -3.89 -29.38
CA PRO A 865 0.45 -4.93 -28.69
C PRO A 865 1.28 -4.35 -27.54
N SER A 866 2.00 -3.26 -27.79
CA SER A 866 2.91 -2.67 -26.82
C SER A 866 3.30 -1.23 -27.16
N ILE A 867 4.00 -0.62 -26.21
CA ILE A 867 4.69 0.68 -26.33
C ILE A 867 5.99 0.62 -25.53
N PRO A 868 7.09 1.28 -25.95
CA PRO A 868 8.25 1.47 -25.08
C PRO A 868 7.86 2.19 -23.78
N SER A 869 8.26 1.66 -22.62
CA SER A 869 7.89 2.21 -21.32
C SER A 869 8.32 3.67 -21.13
N VAL A 870 9.42 4.08 -21.77
CA VAL A 870 9.90 5.48 -21.76
C VAL A 870 8.91 6.42 -22.42
N ASP A 871 8.30 6.00 -23.54
CA ASP A 871 7.34 6.82 -24.27
C ASP A 871 6.00 6.86 -23.59
N TRP A 872 5.57 5.73 -23.01
CA TRP A 872 4.41 5.70 -22.13
C TRP A 872 4.56 6.68 -20.95
N ARG A 873 5.71 6.66 -20.26
CA ARG A 873 5.99 7.57 -19.14
C ARG A 873 6.01 9.04 -19.57
N LYS A 874 6.46 9.36 -20.78
CA LYS A 874 6.38 10.73 -21.33
C LYS A 874 4.94 11.17 -21.62
N PHE A 875 4.08 10.24 -22.05
CA PHE A 875 2.68 10.53 -22.34
C PHE A 875 1.83 10.65 -21.07
N CYS A 876 1.92 9.65 -20.17
CA CYS A 876 1.15 9.58 -18.93
C CYS A 876 1.70 10.50 -17.82
N GLY A 877 2.98 10.87 -17.88
CA GLY A 877 3.64 11.76 -16.91
C GLY A 877 4.14 11.08 -15.64
N ARG A 878 3.94 9.76 -15.49
CA ARG A 878 4.37 8.95 -14.34
C ARG A 878 4.89 7.57 -14.77
N GLU A 879 5.73 6.96 -13.94
CA GLU A 879 6.16 5.56 -14.10
C GLU A 879 5.00 4.60 -13.76
N LEU A 880 5.07 3.36 -14.25
CA LEU A 880 4.13 2.31 -13.85
C LEU A 880 4.36 1.98 -12.36
N GLY A 881 3.35 2.19 -11.51
CA GLY A 881 3.41 1.77 -10.11
C GLY A 881 2.99 0.32 -9.93
N LEU A 882 2.07 0.09 -9.00
CA LEU A 882 1.52 -1.24 -8.67
C LEU A 882 0.53 -1.81 -9.71
N ALA A 883 0.50 -1.25 -10.92
CA ALA A 883 -0.42 -1.57 -12.00
C ALA A 883 -1.91 -1.60 -11.57
N HIS A 884 -2.30 -0.64 -10.74
CA HIS A 884 -3.70 -0.22 -10.53
C HIS A 884 -3.94 1.02 -11.39
N THR A 885 -4.62 0.81 -12.52
CA THR A 885 -4.81 1.82 -13.58
C THR A 885 -6.28 1.91 -13.95
N GLY A 886 -6.66 2.95 -14.69
CA GLY A 886 -8.02 3.21 -15.16
C GLY A 886 -8.56 4.59 -14.76
N ASP A 887 -7.96 5.18 -13.73
CA ASP A 887 -8.37 6.48 -13.19
C ASP A 887 -7.45 7.62 -13.66
N GLU A 888 -6.52 7.33 -14.58
CA GLU A 888 -5.70 8.38 -15.17
C GLU A 888 -6.55 9.35 -15.99
N ALA A 889 -6.27 10.65 -15.86
CA ALA A 889 -6.85 11.68 -16.70
C ALA A 889 -6.21 11.67 -18.10
N LEU A 890 -6.52 10.62 -18.88
CA LEU A 890 -6.07 10.46 -20.26
C LEU A 890 -7.17 10.90 -21.24
N PRO A 891 -6.79 11.38 -22.44
CA PRO A 891 -7.76 11.76 -23.47
C PRO A 891 -8.60 10.57 -23.98
N PHE A 892 -8.09 9.34 -23.84
CA PHE A 892 -8.77 8.12 -24.24
C PHE A 892 -8.20 6.91 -23.48
N PRO A 893 -8.96 5.82 -23.32
CA PRO A 893 -8.44 4.56 -22.81
C PRO A 893 -7.50 3.88 -23.81
N VAL A 894 -6.49 3.21 -23.29
CA VAL A 894 -5.48 2.46 -24.06
C VAL A 894 -5.36 1.06 -23.50
N ILE A 895 -5.26 0.05 -24.35
CA ILE A 895 -5.00 -1.34 -23.97
C ILE A 895 -3.77 -1.86 -24.72
N PHE A 896 -2.83 -2.45 -23.96
CA PHE A 896 -1.69 -3.21 -24.46
C PHE A 896 -1.92 -4.71 -24.28
N THR A 897 -1.93 -5.47 -25.39
CA THR A 897 -2.18 -6.93 -25.36
C THR A 897 -0.96 -7.73 -24.94
N SER A 898 0.25 -7.20 -25.13
CA SER A 898 1.51 -7.91 -24.90
C SER A 898 2.41 -7.25 -23.85
N GLY A 899 2.27 -5.94 -23.58
CA GLY A 899 2.99 -5.25 -22.50
C GLY A 899 3.82 -4.05 -22.98
N PHE A 900 5.07 -3.93 -22.51
CA PHE A 900 5.96 -2.80 -22.80
C PHE A 900 7.20 -3.18 -23.60
N GLY A 901 7.55 -2.38 -24.61
CA GLY A 901 8.66 -2.65 -25.54
C GLY A 901 8.15 -2.90 -26.96
N GLU A 902 8.85 -3.75 -27.69
CA GLU A 902 8.64 -4.01 -29.12
C GLU A 902 8.01 -5.39 -29.36
N TYR A 903 6.73 -5.55 -29.03
CA TYR A 903 5.97 -6.79 -29.26
C TYR A 903 5.04 -6.65 -30.46
N GLU A 904 4.85 -7.74 -31.21
CA GLU A 904 3.79 -7.84 -32.22
C GLU A 904 2.56 -8.56 -31.67
N VAL A 905 1.38 -8.21 -32.20
CA VAL A 905 0.12 -8.88 -31.86
C VAL A 905 0.18 -10.36 -32.28
N SER A 906 -0.28 -11.27 -31.42
CA SER A 906 -0.36 -12.69 -31.78
C SER A 906 -1.31 -12.94 -32.95
N GLY A 907 -1.08 -14.01 -33.71
CA GLY A 907 -1.92 -14.34 -34.88
C GLY A 907 -3.41 -14.54 -34.56
N GLN A 908 -3.75 -14.95 -33.33
CA GLN A 908 -5.14 -15.15 -32.91
C GLN A 908 -5.85 -13.83 -32.60
N VAL A 909 -5.21 -12.93 -31.84
CA VAL A 909 -5.75 -11.61 -31.54
C VAL A 909 -5.83 -10.78 -32.81
N ARG A 910 -4.81 -10.85 -33.68
CA ARG A 910 -4.80 -10.22 -35.01
C ARG A 910 -6.04 -10.60 -35.83
N GLY A 911 -6.32 -11.90 -35.96
CA GLY A 911 -7.47 -12.37 -36.74
C GLY A 911 -8.83 -11.89 -36.20
N VAL A 912 -8.98 -11.76 -34.88
CA VAL A 912 -10.21 -11.22 -34.28
C VAL A 912 -10.35 -9.72 -34.53
N ILE A 913 -9.27 -8.95 -34.41
CA ILE A 913 -9.31 -7.49 -34.69
C ILE A 913 -9.61 -7.24 -36.16
N GLU A 914 -8.94 -7.95 -37.08
CA GLU A 914 -9.15 -7.82 -38.52
C GLU A 914 -10.58 -8.16 -38.93
N SER A 915 -11.13 -9.26 -38.43
CA SER A 915 -12.52 -9.66 -38.71
C SER A 915 -13.58 -8.79 -38.03
N SER A 916 -13.17 -7.89 -37.15
CA SER A 916 -14.05 -6.99 -36.39
C SER A 916 -13.92 -5.52 -36.79
N ALA A 917 -13.11 -5.20 -37.80
CA ALA A 917 -13.02 -3.85 -38.33
C ALA A 917 -14.40 -3.35 -38.79
N GLY A 918 -14.77 -2.13 -38.38
CA GLY A 918 -16.07 -1.52 -38.61
C GLY A 918 -17.16 -1.90 -37.60
N ARG A 919 -16.91 -2.86 -36.70
CA ARG A 919 -17.88 -3.24 -35.66
C ARG A 919 -17.80 -2.31 -34.46
N LEU A 920 -18.95 -2.09 -33.82
CA LEU A 920 -19.02 -1.40 -32.54
C LEU A 920 -18.37 -2.24 -31.45
N ALA A 921 -17.56 -1.59 -30.61
CA ALA A 921 -16.98 -2.20 -29.44
C ALA A 921 -16.93 -1.22 -28.26
N SER A 922 -16.84 -1.79 -27.06
CA SER A 922 -16.52 -1.05 -25.84
C SER A 922 -15.14 -1.44 -25.33
N ILE A 923 -14.40 -0.47 -24.82
CA ILE A 923 -13.03 -0.59 -24.33
C ILE A 923 -12.97 -0.12 -22.88
N SER A 924 -12.37 -0.93 -22.01
CA SER A 924 -12.07 -0.56 -20.63
C SER A 924 -10.58 -0.71 -20.37
N GLY A 925 -9.89 0.41 -20.11
CA GLY A 925 -8.47 0.44 -19.80
C GLY A 925 -8.16 0.00 -18.37
N ARG A 926 -9.16 -0.21 -17.52
CA ARG A 926 -8.96 -0.48 -16.10
C ARG A 926 -8.18 -1.78 -15.86
N THR A 927 -7.10 -1.70 -15.09
CA THR A 927 -6.26 -2.85 -14.75
C THR A 927 -5.98 -2.91 -13.26
N GLN A 928 -6.08 -4.11 -12.70
CA GLN A 928 -5.73 -4.43 -11.32
C GLN A 928 -5.12 -5.83 -11.30
N ILE A 929 -3.82 -5.91 -11.01
CA ILE A 929 -3.06 -7.17 -11.09
C ILE A 929 -3.07 -7.99 -9.79
N ARG A 930 -3.51 -7.41 -8.67
CA ARG A 930 -3.57 -8.04 -7.33
C ARG A 930 -4.93 -7.83 -6.69
N ALA A 931 -5.42 -8.82 -5.93
CA ALA A 931 -6.65 -8.81 -5.10
C ALA A 931 -7.89 -8.21 -5.80
N GLY A 932 -8.86 -9.03 -6.21
CA GLY A 932 -9.95 -8.53 -7.08
C GLY A 932 -9.43 -8.20 -8.48
N VAL A 933 -8.76 -9.17 -9.11
CA VAL A 933 -8.06 -8.99 -10.39
C VAL A 933 -9.02 -8.49 -11.47
N ILE A 934 -8.75 -7.29 -11.99
CA ILE A 934 -9.47 -6.71 -13.13
C ILE A 934 -8.50 -6.70 -14.31
N ARG A 935 -8.91 -7.35 -15.40
CA ARG A 935 -8.15 -7.30 -16.67
C ARG A 935 -8.82 -6.32 -17.62
N PRO A 936 -8.03 -5.45 -18.26
CA PRO A 936 -8.55 -4.56 -19.28
C PRO A 936 -9.07 -5.39 -20.44
N ALA A 937 -10.16 -4.93 -21.06
CA ALA A 937 -10.84 -5.72 -22.07
C ALA A 937 -11.49 -4.85 -23.14
N VAL A 938 -11.61 -5.44 -24.33
CA VAL A 938 -12.40 -4.94 -25.45
C VAL A 938 -13.55 -5.91 -25.68
N LEU A 939 -14.78 -5.40 -25.68
CA LEU A 939 -16.01 -6.15 -25.96
C LEU A 939 -16.51 -5.76 -27.33
N ILE A 940 -16.44 -6.70 -28.27
CA ILE A 940 -16.81 -6.53 -29.68
C ILE A 940 -18.19 -7.14 -29.89
N TYR A 941 -19.18 -6.32 -30.24
CA TYR A 941 -20.56 -6.80 -30.38
C TYR A 941 -20.77 -7.57 -31.69
N LYS A 942 -21.65 -8.57 -31.63
CA LYS A 942 -22.18 -9.19 -32.86
C LYS A 942 -23.17 -8.23 -33.52
N GLU A 943 -23.16 -8.21 -34.85
CA GLU A 943 -24.18 -7.53 -35.65
C GLU A 943 -25.53 -8.24 -35.59
#